data_AF-A0A6J7DR20-F1
#
_entry.id   AF-A0A6J7DR20-F1
#
_cell.length_a   1.000
_cell.length_b   1.000
_cell.length_c   1.000
_cell.angle_alpha   90.00
_cell.angle_beta   90.00
_cell.angle_gamma   90.00
#
_symmetry.space_group_name_H-M   'P 1'
#
loop_
_entity.id
_entity.type
_entity.pdbx_description
1 polymer ?
#
loop_
_entity_poly.entity_id
_entity_poly.type
_entity_poly.pdbx_seq_one_letter_code
_entity_poly.pdbx_strand_id
1 'polypeptide(L)'
;MTQEATAVSKEPSVQHGDTRRARLVGLGVAAFVGLIGYRHGGYELPVTGEIALLVSWALLLGTALGLVPRVRLTGARAWAVALLTAFLCWDLVSVLWSHADGRSVAAGVQIAAVLSVLLLASLVISAKDREAVLAGVLGGVSVVAVLAVGSRLHPAWFPSTNAVGELGRLRPRLYWPVGYWNALAYLCGMVLPLAVHFSGSAKKGITRAAAGLAIPVLALAVLFAISRGGVAVALFAVTLGFLLGPITVRTTINLITALVTSGVVVLAALAGNALMDGVTESGLGATQAKTALLVLIAAGMAMATVAATINQLPGGASGEERNSAHPWLRLVIALALVATLTGSFFAAGGGSTADRAWNDFRNPSLSVDRSRINSVDRLAAQSSNGRWQLWQGAINAGSEKPLTGTGAGTYELWWTQHRKDNLSVRNAHSLYLEAWADLGLVGLLLILGFVAALAIACIAALRRAGKELGLVAAGTSTVAAFAISSAVDWGWQVTVLPVVAMLAFVATTAPEQPRETGAPKLLRLGFGAMALALIALVLPPTVASNQLVSSRDQARNGHLNAALADAESAKRWQPYAASAWLQAAQIQEARGKYPEAQKLLVGAIKRERQAWQPWLLLAGVEARQGHTAAALRDYRRARDLNPTSQLFATGN
;
A
#
# COMPACT_ATOMS: atom_id res chain seq x y z
N MET A 1 13.16 20.88 69.77
CA MET A 1 13.08 21.69 68.54
C MET A 1 13.72 20.89 67.42
N THR A 2 12.89 20.16 66.67
CA THR A 2 13.27 19.32 65.52
C THR A 2 13.17 20.15 64.25
N GLN A 3 14.29 20.39 63.56
CA GLN A 3 14.30 20.99 62.23
C GLN A 3 14.13 19.89 61.18
N GLU A 4 12.96 19.84 60.55
CA GLU A 4 12.72 19.08 59.33
C GLU A 4 13.42 19.77 58.15
N ALA A 5 14.38 19.07 57.54
CA ALA A 5 14.96 19.44 56.27
C ALA A 5 14.02 19.04 55.14
N THR A 6 13.34 20.02 54.54
CA THR A 6 12.53 19.85 53.34
C THR A 6 13.42 19.57 52.13
N ALA A 7 13.50 18.29 51.75
CA ALA A 7 14.11 17.87 50.49
C ALA A 7 13.24 18.34 49.32
N VAL A 8 13.64 19.44 48.68
CA VAL A 8 13.08 19.90 47.41
C VAL A 8 13.43 18.87 46.34
N SER A 9 12.45 18.05 45.95
CA SER A 9 12.54 17.16 44.80
C SER A 9 12.70 17.99 43.53
N LYS A 10 13.92 18.04 42.97
CA LYS A 10 14.15 18.54 41.61
C LYS A 10 13.36 17.67 40.64
N GLU A 11 12.33 18.25 40.02
CA GLU A 11 11.70 17.65 38.84
C GLU A 11 12.79 17.39 37.77
N PRO A 12 12.78 16.22 37.11
CA PRO A 12 13.73 15.94 36.06
C PRO A 12 13.47 16.88 34.89
N SER A 13 14.39 17.82 34.68
CA SER A 13 14.40 18.70 33.51
C SER A 13 14.34 17.84 32.24
N VAL A 14 13.21 17.89 31.54
CA VAL A 14 13.09 17.27 30.20
C VAL A 14 14.12 17.97 29.30
N GLN A 15 15.21 17.25 29.01
CA GLN A 15 16.35 17.79 28.27
C GLN A 15 15.89 18.27 26.89
N HIS A 16 16.20 19.52 26.55
CA HIS A 16 15.82 20.17 25.28
C HIS A 16 16.15 19.33 24.03
N GLY A 17 17.17 18.45 24.09
CA GLY A 17 17.58 17.56 23.02
C GLY A 17 16.54 16.51 22.58
N ASP A 18 15.76 15.95 23.51
CA ASP A 18 14.77 14.90 23.20
C ASP A 18 13.60 15.46 22.35
N THR A 19 13.24 16.74 22.56
CA THR A 19 12.17 17.39 21.80
C THR A 19 12.57 17.74 20.36
N ARG A 20 13.83 18.14 20.13
CA ARG A 20 14.34 18.43 18.78
C ARG A 20 14.40 17.17 17.94
N ARG A 21 14.89 16.06 18.52
CA ARG A 21 14.93 14.76 17.85
C ARG A 21 13.54 14.28 17.45
N ALA A 22 12.57 14.31 18.36
CA ALA A 22 11.21 13.89 18.07
C ALA A 22 10.60 14.65 16.88
N ARG A 23 10.84 15.97 16.78
CA ARG A 23 10.39 16.78 15.63
C ARG A 23 11.07 16.35 14.33
N LEU A 24 12.39 16.14 14.34
CA LEU A 24 13.12 15.71 13.15
C LEU A 24 12.68 14.32 12.68
N VAL A 25 12.45 13.38 13.62
CA VAL A 25 11.93 12.05 13.30
C VAL A 25 10.53 12.14 12.69
N GLY A 26 9.62 12.88 13.33
CA GLY A 26 8.26 13.04 12.82
C GLY A 26 8.21 13.70 11.44
N LEU A 27 8.97 14.78 11.24
CA LEU A 27 9.08 15.46 9.94
C LEU A 27 9.73 14.57 8.88
N GLY A 28 10.81 13.85 9.22
CA GLY A 28 11.47 12.92 8.31
C GLY A 28 10.55 11.79 7.87
N VAL A 29 9.78 11.21 8.80
CA VAL A 29 8.79 10.18 8.49
C VAL A 29 7.65 10.74 7.63
N ALA A 30 7.12 11.93 7.97
CA ALA A 30 6.07 12.57 7.19
C ALA A 30 6.52 12.88 5.75
N ALA A 31 7.72 13.43 5.58
CA ALA A 31 8.30 13.71 4.27
C ALA A 31 8.54 12.42 3.48
N PHE A 32 9.08 11.37 4.11
CA PHE A 32 9.30 10.08 3.47
C PHE A 32 7.98 9.44 3.00
N VAL A 33 6.98 9.31 3.88
CA VAL A 33 5.67 8.74 3.54
C VAL A 33 4.96 9.59 2.48
N GLY A 34 4.97 10.91 2.63
CA GLY A 34 4.35 11.84 1.69
C GLY A 34 4.99 11.78 0.30
N LEU A 35 6.32 11.70 0.21
CA LEU A 35 7.05 11.61 -1.06
C LEU A 35 6.76 10.30 -1.80
N ILE A 36 6.74 9.16 -1.09
CA ILE A 36 6.38 7.87 -1.70
C ILE A 36 4.93 7.93 -2.19
N GLY A 37 4.01 8.44 -1.37
CA GLY A 37 2.61 8.62 -1.75
C GLY A 37 2.42 9.51 -2.98
N TYR A 38 3.21 10.58 -3.09
CA TYR A 38 3.20 11.49 -4.23
C TYR A 38 3.71 10.85 -5.54
N ARG A 39 4.72 9.99 -5.45
CA ARG A 39 5.30 9.29 -6.61
C ARG A 39 4.56 7.99 -6.93
N HIS A 40 3.25 8.09 -7.18
CA HIS A 40 2.38 6.94 -7.50
C HIS A 40 2.45 5.81 -6.46
N GLY A 41 2.53 6.18 -5.17
CA GLY A 41 2.63 5.25 -4.06
C GLY A 41 3.88 4.35 -4.07
N GLY A 42 4.87 4.65 -4.92
CA GLY A 42 6.01 3.77 -5.18
C GLY A 42 5.59 2.44 -5.79
N TYR A 43 4.67 2.42 -6.75
CA TYR A 43 4.32 1.20 -7.50
C TYR A 43 5.33 0.90 -8.63
N GLU A 44 5.81 1.94 -9.31
CA GLU A 44 6.72 1.78 -10.43
C GLU A 44 8.11 1.32 -9.95
N LEU A 45 8.68 0.30 -10.60
CA LEU A 45 9.94 -0.31 -10.20
C LEU A 45 11.09 0.70 -10.00
N PRO A 46 11.27 1.74 -10.83
CA PRO A 46 12.26 2.77 -10.56
C PRO A 46 12.09 3.44 -9.19
N VAL A 47 10.87 3.82 -8.83
CA VAL A 47 10.58 4.52 -7.57
C VAL A 47 10.79 3.59 -6.38
N THR A 48 10.28 2.36 -6.46
CA THR A 48 10.47 1.33 -5.43
C THR A 48 11.96 1.03 -5.21
N GLY A 49 12.70 0.89 -6.30
CA GLY A 49 14.13 0.64 -6.29
C GLY A 49 14.92 1.79 -5.65
N GLU A 50 14.60 3.03 -6.02
CA GLU A 50 15.19 4.23 -5.42
C GLU A 50 14.95 4.31 -3.90
N ILE A 51 13.75 3.94 -3.43
CA ILE A 51 13.43 3.86 -2.00
C ILE A 51 14.32 2.82 -1.31
N ALA A 52 14.38 1.61 -1.85
CA ALA A 52 15.20 0.54 -1.27
C ALA A 52 16.69 0.89 -1.26
N LEU A 53 17.20 1.52 -2.33
CA LEU A 53 18.59 2.00 -2.41
C LEU A 53 18.85 3.08 -1.37
N LEU A 54 18.01 4.11 -1.28
CA LEU A 54 18.18 5.21 -0.33
C LEU A 54 18.21 4.71 1.11
N VAL A 55 17.30 3.81 1.47
CA VAL A 55 17.19 3.26 2.83
C VAL A 55 18.34 2.29 3.12
N SER A 56 18.74 1.46 2.15
CA SER A 56 19.88 0.55 2.30
C SER A 56 21.20 1.30 2.41
N TRP A 57 21.38 2.40 1.68
CA TRP A 57 22.54 3.29 1.85
C TRP A 57 22.54 3.97 3.22
N ALA A 58 21.39 4.43 3.70
CA ALA A 58 21.30 4.99 5.05
C ALA A 58 21.66 3.95 6.13
N LEU A 59 21.26 2.69 5.95
CA LEU A 59 21.66 1.58 6.81
C LEU A 59 23.18 1.28 6.72
N LEU A 60 23.74 1.24 5.52
CA LEU A 60 25.16 0.99 5.29
C LEU A 60 26.03 2.09 5.92
N LEU A 61 25.73 3.36 5.62
CA LEU A 61 26.44 4.50 6.20
C LEU A 61 26.24 4.56 7.72
N GLY A 62 25.02 4.32 8.18
CA GLY A 62 24.71 4.28 9.61
C GLY A 62 25.52 3.22 10.36
N THR A 63 25.70 2.03 9.79
CA THR A 63 26.49 0.95 10.39
C THR A 63 28.00 1.24 10.31
N ALA A 64 28.50 1.75 9.18
CA ALA A 64 29.89 2.14 9.00
C ALA A 64 30.33 3.27 9.94
N LEU A 65 29.48 4.28 10.14
CA LEU A 65 29.71 5.40 11.05
C LEU A 65 29.42 5.05 12.52
N GLY A 66 28.97 3.83 12.81
CA GLY A 66 28.61 3.42 14.16
C GLY A 66 27.38 4.11 14.74
N LEU A 67 26.54 4.71 13.90
CA LEU A 67 25.27 5.34 14.26
C LEU A 67 24.12 4.32 14.37
N VAL A 68 24.28 3.13 13.77
CA VAL A 68 23.33 2.02 13.73
C VAL A 68 24.06 0.72 14.13
N PRO A 69 23.42 -0.20 14.88
CA PRO A 69 22.10 -0.06 15.49
C PRO A 69 22.12 0.80 16.76
N ARG A 70 21.02 1.52 17.00
CA ARG A 70 20.72 2.22 18.27
C ARG A 70 19.83 1.38 19.18
N VAL A 71 19.03 0.51 18.59
CA VAL A 71 18.11 -0.39 19.26
C VAL A 71 18.48 -1.81 18.90
N ARG A 72 18.57 -2.68 19.90
CA ARG A 72 18.87 -4.09 19.68
C ARG A 72 17.71 -4.76 18.94
N LEU A 73 18.03 -5.47 17.86
CA LEU A 73 17.05 -6.28 17.12
C LEU A 73 16.76 -7.57 17.90
N THR A 74 15.64 -7.62 18.60
CA THR A 74 15.24 -8.79 19.41
C THR A 74 13.74 -9.04 19.36
N GLY A 75 13.33 -10.26 19.72
CA GLY A 75 11.94 -10.63 19.89
C GLY A 75 11.15 -10.48 18.59
N ALA A 76 10.01 -9.82 18.65
CA ALA A 76 9.07 -9.79 17.53
C ALA A 76 9.58 -9.00 16.32
N ARG A 77 10.35 -7.91 16.53
CA ARG A 77 10.98 -7.19 15.40
C ARG A 77 12.00 -8.07 14.67
N ALA A 78 12.77 -8.88 15.41
CA ALA A 78 13.71 -9.83 14.82
C ALA A 78 13.00 -10.90 13.99
N TRP A 79 11.89 -11.46 14.51
CA TRP A 79 11.07 -12.42 13.76
C TRP A 79 10.44 -11.81 12.51
N ALA A 80 9.90 -10.59 12.58
CA ALA A 80 9.35 -9.91 11.41
C ALA A 80 10.42 -9.70 10.32
N VAL A 81 11.61 -9.23 10.70
CA VAL A 81 12.76 -9.10 9.78
C VAL A 81 13.18 -10.45 9.22
N ALA A 82 13.29 -11.48 10.06
CA ALA A 82 13.73 -12.81 9.65
C ALA A 82 12.75 -13.47 8.66
N LEU A 83 11.45 -13.39 8.94
CA LEU A 83 10.41 -13.98 8.07
C LEU A 83 10.30 -13.25 6.74
N LEU A 84 10.39 -11.91 6.74
CA LEU A 84 10.38 -11.14 5.50
C LEU A 84 11.68 -11.35 4.70
N THR A 85 12.82 -11.53 5.36
CA THR A 85 14.09 -11.92 4.72
C THR A 85 13.98 -13.31 4.12
N ALA A 86 13.41 -14.28 4.84
CA ALA A 86 13.19 -15.63 4.33
C ALA A 86 12.22 -15.63 3.13
N PHE A 87 11.17 -14.81 3.18
CA PHE A 87 10.26 -14.60 2.05
C PHE A 87 10.98 -14.02 0.83
N LEU A 88 11.83 -13.00 1.01
CA LEU A 88 12.69 -12.46 -0.05
C LEU A 88 13.64 -13.52 -0.62
N CYS A 89 14.30 -14.31 0.25
CA CYS A 89 15.19 -15.37 -0.22
C CYS A 89 14.42 -16.42 -1.02
N TRP A 90 13.23 -16.81 -0.59
CA TRP A 90 12.39 -17.77 -1.31
C TRP A 90 11.92 -17.23 -2.66
N ASP A 91 11.54 -15.96 -2.71
CA ASP A 91 11.22 -15.23 -3.95
C ASP A 91 12.39 -15.26 -4.94
N LEU A 92 13.62 -14.96 -4.49
CA LEU A 92 14.81 -15.00 -5.34
C LEU A 92 15.20 -16.42 -5.76
N VAL A 93 15.05 -17.41 -4.88
CA VAL A 93 15.27 -18.82 -5.20
C VAL A 93 14.27 -19.29 -6.28
N SER A 94 13.09 -18.69 -6.35
CA SER A 94 12.10 -19.00 -7.39
C SER A 94 12.53 -18.72 -8.81
N VAL A 95 13.56 -17.88 -9.01
CA VAL A 95 14.20 -17.66 -10.32
C VAL A 95 14.67 -18.99 -10.93
N LEU A 96 15.07 -19.98 -10.12
CA LEU A 96 15.57 -21.27 -10.62
C LEU A 96 14.53 -22.10 -11.39
N TRP A 97 13.23 -21.89 -11.16
CA TRP A 97 12.14 -22.57 -11.87
C TRP A 97 11.16 -21.63 -12.56
N SER A 98 11.36 -20.32 -12.42
CA SER A 98 10.55 -19.30 -13.07
C SER A 98 10.68 -19.39 -14.59
N HIS A 99 9.59 -19.08 -15.29
CA HIS A 99 9.60 -18.91 -16.74
C HIS A 99 9.73 -17.44 -17.15
N ALA A 100 10.04 -16.55 -16.19
CA ALA A 100 10.17 -15.12 -16.38
C ALA A 100 11.11 -14.47 -15.33
N ASP A 101 12.40 -14.78 -15.39
CA ASP A 101 13.42 -14.35 -14.41
C ASP A 101 13.37 -12.85 -14.09
N GLY A 102 13.18 -12.02 -15.13
CA GLY A 102 13.08 -10.56 -14.98
C GLY A 102 11.92 -10.11 -14.07
N ARG A 103 10.79 -10.83 -14.11
CA ARG A 103 9.63 -10.55 -13.25
C ARG A 103 9.89 -10.98 -11.81
N SER A 104 10.52 -12.14 -11.63
CA SER A 104 10.86 -12.66 -10.30
C SER A 104 11.85 -11.76 -9.57
N VAL A 105 12.90 -11.29 -10.27
CA VAL A 105 13.83 -10.31 -9.67
C VAL A 105 13.15 -8.97 -9.37
N ALA A 106 12.22 -8.51 -10.23
CA ALA A 106 11.46 -7.29 -9.99
C ALA A 106 10.53 -7.40 -8.76
N ALA A 107 9.90 -8.56 -8.53
CA ALA A 107 9.13 -8.84 -7.32
C ALA A 107 10.01 -8.75 -6.05
N GLY A 108 11.22 -9.30 -6.10
CA GLY A 108 12.22 -9.19 -5.03
C GLY A 108 12.59 -7.74 -4.67
N VAL A 109 12.60 -6.80 -5.63
CA VAL A 109 12.87 -5.37 -5.35
C VAL A 109 11.78 -4.76 -4.45
N GLN A 110 10.51 -5.11 -4.68
CA GLN A 110 9.39 -4.67 -3.84
C GLN A 110 9.56 -5.14 -2.40
N ILE A 111 9.88 -6.43 -2.22
CA ILE A 111 10.10 -7.03 -0.89
C ILE A 111 11.33 -6.40 -0.23
N ALA A 112 12.41 -6.17 -0.97
CA ALA A 112 13.62 -5.52 -0.50
C ALA A 112 13.37 -4.08 -0.02
N ALA A 113 12.51 -3.31 -0.71
CA ALA A 113 12.12 -1.97 -0.26
C ALA A 113 11.45 -2.00 1.12
N VAL A 114 10.46 -2.88 1.30
CA VAL A 114 9.75 -3.02 2.59
C VAL A 114 10.69 -3.55 3.67
N LEU A 115 11.54 -4.53 3.35
CA LEU A 115 12.52 -5.11 4.27
C LEU A 115 13.56 -4.07 4.72
N SER A 116 14.09 -3.26 3.82
CA SER A 116 15.08 -2.22 4.14
C SER A 116 14.50 -1.21 5.14
N VAL A 117 13.25 -0.78 4.96
CA VAL A 117 12.54 0.12 5.87
C VAL A 117 12.29 -0.56 7.21
N LEU A 118 11.74 -1.78 7.22
CA LEU A 118 11.49 -2.54 8.44
C LEU A 118 12.78 -2.74 9.25
N LEU A 119 13.88 -3.10 8.59
CA LEU A 119 15.18 -3.32 9.21
C LEU A 119 15.73 -2.03 9.80
N LEU A 120 15.91 -0.97 8.99
CA LEU A 120 16.46 0.29 9.46
C LEU A 120 15.62 0.88 10.61
N ALA A 121 14.29 0.90 10.44
CA ALA A 121 13.37 1.38 11.47
C ALA A 121 13.51 0.56 12.76
N SER A 122 13.59 -0.77 12.67
CA SER A 122 13.75 -1.65 13.83
C SER A 122 15.06 -1.42 14.60
N LEU A 123 16.11 -0.99 13.91
CA LEU A 123 17.44 -0.72 14.49
C LEU A 123 17.59 0.70 15.04
N VAL A 124 16.70 1.65 14.69
CA VAL A 124 16.84 3.07 15.04
C VAL A 124 15.72 3.57 15.95
N ILE A 125 14.48 3.11 15.75
CA ILE A 125 13.29 3.64 16.43
C ILE A 125 13.12 2.99 17.81
N SER A 126 13.19 3.82 18.85
CA SER A 126 12.97 3.47 20.25
C SER A 126 11.58 3.86 20.74
N ALA A 127 11.20 3.50 21.97
CA ALA A 127 9.92 3.93 22.56
C ALA A 127 9.78 5.47 22.62
N LYS A 128 10.89 6.20 22.80
CA LYS A 128 10.89 7.67 22.79
C LYS A 128 10.47 8.27 21.44
N ASP A 129 10.68 7.54 20.35
CA ASP A 129 10.36 8.00 18.99
C ASP A 129 8.93 7.61 18.57
N ARG A 130 8.22 6.77 19.35
CA ARG A 130 6.92 6.17 19.00
C ARG A 130 5.88 7.21 18.55
N GLU A 131 5.65 8.21 19.40
CA GLU A 131 4.66 9.27 19.14
C GLU A 131 5.04 10.05 17.87
N ALA A 132 6.32 10.40 17.73
CA ALA A 132 6.83 11.14 16.57
C ALA A 132 6.68 10.37 15.25
N VAL A 133 6.98 9.07 15.24
CA VAL A 133 6.86 8.23 14.04
C VAL A 133 5.40 8.10 13.63
N LEU A 134 4.49 7.82 14.57
CA LEU A 134 3.07 7.67 14.29
C LEU A 134 2.42 9.01 13.88
N ALA A 135 2.82 10.13 14.50
CA ALA A 135 2.40 11.46 14.07
C ALA A 135 2.96 11.81 12.67
N GLY A 136 4.20 11.40 12.37
CA GLY A 136 4.80 11.55 11.06
C GLY A 136 4.07 10.75 9.98
N VAL A 137 3.73 9.49 10.28
CA VAL A 137 2.90 8.64 9.40
C VAL A 137 1.56 9.31 9.10
N LEU A 138 0.86 9.78 10.14
CA LEU A 138 -0.38 10.53 9.97
C LEU A 138 -0.15 11.77 9.10
N GLY A 139 0.83 12.61 9.44
CA GLY A 139 1.13 13.84 8.71
C GLY A 139 1.43 13.60 7.23
N GLY A 140 2.28 12.61 6.90
CA GLY A 140 2.62 12.27 5.52
C GLY A 140 1.41 11.81 4.71
N VAL A 141 0.56 10.94 5.29
CA VAL A 141 -0.68 10.49 4.63
C VAL A 141 -1.71 11.62 4.54
N SER A 142 -1.82 12.49 5.55
CA SER A 142 -2.68 13.66 5.50
C SER A 142 -2.28 14.63 4.38
N VAL A 143 -0.99 14.84 4.13
CA VAL A 143 -0.53 15.62 2.96
C VAL A 143 -0.98 14.98 1.66
N VAL A 144 -0.81 13.66 1.51
CA VAL A 144 -1.30 12.91 0.33
C VAL A 144 -2.81 13.05 0.15
N ALA A 145 -3.58 12.96 1.25
CA ALA A 145 -5.03 13.10 1.22
C ALA A 145 -5.47 14.54 0.85
N VAL A 146 -4.79 15.56 1.37
CA VAL A 146 -5.04 16.96 0.99
C VAL A 146 -4.76 17.18 -0.49
N LEU A 147 -3.65 16.66 -1.01
CA LEU A 147 -3.34 16.74 -2.44
C LEU A 147 -4.41 16.04 -3.28
N ALA A 148 -4.80 14.83 -2.91
CA ALA A 148 -5.81 14.06 -3.64
C ALA A 148 -7.19 14.73 -3.62
N VAL A 149 -7.67 15.13 -2.43
CA VAL A 149 -8.97 15.82 -2.31
C VAL A 149 -8.92 17.18 -3.02
N GLY A 150 -7.81 17.90 -2.90
CA GLY A 150 -7.57 19.16 -3.60
C GLY A 150 -7.66 19.01 -5.12
N SER A 151 -7.08 17.94 -5.69
CA SER A 151 -7.15 17.69 -7.13
C SER A 151 -8.57 17.40 -7.63
N ARG A 152 -9.48 16.96 -6.75
CA ARG A 152 -10.91 16.85 -7.07
C ARG A 152 -11.66 18.17 -6.89
N LEU A 153 -11.42 18.87 -5.79
CA LEU A 153 -12.18 20.08 -5.43
C LEU A 153 -11.73 21.34 -6.17
N HIS A 154 -10.47 21.39 -6.60
CA HIS A 154 -9.89 22.53 -7.31
C HIS A 154 -8.83 22.10 -8.33
N PRO A 155 -9.22 21.40 -9.42
CA PRO A 155 -8.29 20.73 -10.33
C PRO A 155 -7.28 21.64 -11.04
N ALA A 156 -7.64 22.91 -11.28
CA ALA A 156 -6.77 23.89 -11.93
C ALA A 156 -5.43 24.15 -11.20
N TRP A 157 -5.30 23.74 -9.93
CA TRP A 157 -4.05 23.87 -9.16
C TRP A 157 -3.13 22.65 -9.25
N PHE A 158 -3.57 21.59 -9.91
CA PHE A 158 -2.90 20.30 -9.92
C PHE A 158 -2.54 19.88 -11.34
N PRO A 159 -1.56 18.98 -11.52
CA PRO A 159 -1.22 18.45 -12.83
C PRO A 159 -2.45 17.83 -13.50
N SER A 160 -2.59 18.03 -14.81
CA SER A 160 -3.69 17.45 -15.57
C SER A 160 -3.67 15.92 -15.46
N THR A 161 -4.75 15.36 -14.91
CA THR A 161 -4.99 13.92 -14.86
C THR A 161 -5.80 13.40 -16.05
N ASN A 162 -5.99 14.25 -17.08
CA ASN A 162 -6.93 14.02 -18.18
C ASN A 162 -6.54 12.81 -19.05
N ALA A 163 -5.25 12.53 -19.24
CA ALA A 163 -4.78 11.39 -20.04
C ALA A 163 -5.28 10.02 -19.52
N VAL A 164 -5.49 9.88 -18.20
CA VAL A 164 -6.08 8.67 -17.60
C VAL A 164 -7.61 8.77 -17.52
N GLY A 165 -8.13 10.01 -17.39
CA GLY A 165 -9.57 10.30 -17.41
C GLY A 165 -10.25 10.09 -18.76
N GLU A 166 -9.52 10.21 -19.88
CA GLU A 166 -9.99 9.92 -21.24
C GLU A 166 -10.22 8.42 -21.50
N LEU A 167 -9.62 7.55 -20.69
CA LEU A 167 -10.07 6.17 -20.55
C LEU A 167 -11.36 6.18 -19.71
N GLY A 168 -12.48 6.66 -20.27
CA GLY A 168 -13.74 7.03 -19.59
C GLY A 168 -14.31 6.09 -18.52
N ARG A 169 -13.74 4.90 -18.37
CA ARG A 169 -13.88 3.94 -17.26
C ARG A 169 -13.18 4.33 -15.94
N LEU A 170 -12.41 5.41 -15.83
CA LEU A 170 -11.73 5.80 -14.58
C LEU A 170 -12.10 7.21 -14.09
N ARG A 171 -12.84 7.96 -14.89
CA ARG A 171 -13.14 9.39 -14.71
C ARG A 171 -13.68 9.78 -13.32
N PRO A 172 -14.58 9.00 -12.68
CA PRO A 172 -15.17 9.38 -11.40
C PRO A 172 -14.29 9.09 -10.18
N ARG A 173 -13.25 8.26 -10.29
CA ARG A 173 -12.49 7.78 -9.11
C ARG A 173 -11.26 8.62 -8.86
N LEU A 174 -11.05 8.97 -7.60
CA LEU A 174 -9.84 9.65 -7.15
C LEU A 174 -8.70 8.64 -7.02
N TYR A 175 -7.67 8.80 -7.84
CA TYR A 175 -6.51 7.90 -7.89
C TYR A 175 -5.17 8.63 -7.69
N TRP A 176 -5.06 9.89 -8.11
CA TRP A 176 -3.87 10.73 -7.90
C TRP A 176 -3.77 11.19 -6.44
N PRO A 177 -2.57 11.34 -5.85
CA PRO A 177 -1.25 11.11 -6.45
C PRO A 177 -0.74 9.68 -6.35
N VAL A 178 -1.42 8.81 -5.60
CA VAL A 178 -0.99 7.42 -5.34
C VAL A 178 -1.04 6.55 -6.61
N GLY A 179 -1.76 6.95 -7.66
CA GLY A 179 -1.85 6.20 -8.91
C GLY A 179 -2.89 5.08 -8.90
N TYR A 180 -3.46 4.76 -7.73
CA TYR A 180 -4.43 3.68 -7.57
C TYR A 180 -5.49 4.01 -6.50
N TRP A 181 -6.76 4.08 -6.90
CA TRP A 181 -7.86 4.54 -6.04
C TRP A 181 -8.06 3.66 -4.79
N ASN A 182 -7.96 2.33 -4.90
CA ASN A 182 -8.11 1.48 -3.72
C ASN A 182 -6.93 1.67 -2.76
N ALA A 183 -5.69 1.75 -3.25
CA ALA A 183 -4.53 2.03 -2.40
C ALA A 183 -4.65 3.39 -1.70
N LEU A 184 -5.11 4.45 -2.38
CA LEU A 184 -5.38 5.74 -1.75
C LEU A 184 -6.39 5.61 -0.60
N ALA A 185 -7.50 4.90 -0.83
CA ALA A 185 -8.52 4.69 0.18
C ALA A 185 -8.02 3.85 1.36
N TYR A 186 -7.28 2.77 1.10
CA TYR A 186 -6.64 1.96 2.13
C TYR A 186 -5.64 2.77 2.95
N LEU A 187 -4.80 3.57 2.29
CA LEU A 187 -3.81 4.42 2.95
C LEU A 187 -4.48 5.43 3.90
N CYS A 188 -5.54 6.10 3.45
CA CYS A 188 -6.31 7.02 4.28
C CYS A 188 -7.01 6.28 5.44
N GLY A 189 -7.63 5.13 5.16
CA GLY A 189 -8.29 4.28 6.17
C GLY A 189 -7.34 3.78 7.25
N MET A 190 -6.11 3.41 6.89
CA MET A 190 -5.08 2.91 7.79
C MET A 190 -4.66 3.94 8.85
N VAL A 191 -4.70 5.24 8.56
CA VAL A 191 -4.26 6.31 9.48
C VAL A 191 -5.39 7.02 10.21
N LEU A 192 -6.67 6.77 9.86
CA LEU A 192 -7.82 7.32 10.59
C LEU A 192 -7.80 7.02 12.10
N PRO A 193 -7.41 5.82 12.58
CA PRO A 193 -7.27 5.56 14.02
C PRO A 193 -6.23 6.48 14.68
N LEU A 194 -5.14 6.79 13.98
CA LEU A 194 -4.11 7.72 14.46
C LEU A 194 -4.67 9.15 14.53
N ALA A 195 -5.41 9.59 13.52
CA ALA A 195 -6.05 10.90 13.49
C ALA A 195 -7.02 11.08 14.67
N VAL A 196 -7.91 10.10 14.89
CA VAL A 196 -8.85 10.08 16.02
C VAL A 196 -8.09 10.05 17.36
N HIS A 197 -7.04 9.25 17.48
CA HIS A 197 -6.24 9.20 18.70
C HIS A 197 -5.57 10.56 19.01
N PHE A 198 -4.84 11.14 18.04
CA PHE A 198 -4.13 12.38 18.24
C PHE A 198 -5.05 13.57 18.44
N SER A 199 -6.25 13.60 17.83
CA SER A 199 -7.23 14.67 18.05
C SER A 199 -7.78 14.67 19.48
N GLY A 200 -7.85 13.50 20.13
CA GLY A 200 -8.37 13.36 21.50
C GLY A 200 -7.31 13.38 22.61
N SER A 201 -6.04 13.11 22.30
CA SER A 201 -5.03 12.80 23.34
C SER A 201 -3.70 13.55 23.23
N ALA A 202 -3.41 14.24 22.11
CA ALA A 202 -2.14 14.96 21.98
C ALA A 202 -2.01 16.05 23.06
N LYS A 203 -0.79 16.28 23.56
CA LYS A 203 -0.54 17.22 24.68
C LYS A 203 -0.95 18.66 24.35
N LYS A 204 -0.60 19.13 23.15
CA LYS A 204 -0.86 20.52 22.71
C LYS A 204 -2.19 20.61 21.96
N GLY A 205 -2.99 21.64 22.28
CA GLY A 205 -4.26 21.91 21.61
C GLY A 205 -4.12 22.08 20.10
N ILE A 206 -3.05 22.72 19.63
CA ILE A 206 -2.80 22.90 18.20
C ILE A 206 -2.52 21.56 17.47
N THR A 207 -1.86 20.61 18.15
CA THR A 207 -1.62 19.27 17.60
C THR A 207 -2.91 18.47 17.53
N ARG A 208 -3.76 18.57 18.57
CA ARG A 208 -5.11 18.00 18.55
C ARG A 208 -5.96 18.58 17.42
N ALA A 209 -5.95 19.90 17.26
CA ALA A 209 -6.65 20.61 16.20
C ALA A 209 -6.19 20.15 14.80
N ALA A 210 -4.88 20.09 14.57
CA ALA A 210 -4.30 19.63 13.30
C ALA A 210 -4.68 18.17 12.98
N ALA A 211 -4.63 17.28 13.97
CA ALA A 211 -5.08 15.90 13.79
C ALA A 211 -6.60 15.82 13.53
N GLY A 212 -7.39 16.68 14.19
CA GLY A 212 -8.82 16.81 13.95
C GLY A 212 -9.14 17.27 12.52
N LEU A 213 -8.40 18.25 11.98
CA LEU A 213 -8.55 18.71 10.60
C LEU A 213 -8.32 17.60 9.57
N ALA A 214 -7.44 16.65 9.87
CA ALA A 214 -7.14 15.54 8.96
C ALA A 214 -8.33 14.58 8.80
N ILE A 215 -9.19 14.43 9.81
CA ILE A 215 -10.24 13.39 9.82
C ILE A 215 -11.25 13.56 8.67
N PRO A 216 -11.91 14.73 8.49
CA PRO A 216 -12.87 14.87 7.39
C PRO A 216 -12.21 14.82 6.00
N VAL A 217 -10.95 15.27 5.88
CA VAL A 217 -10.18 15.18 4.62
C VAL A 217 -9.90 13.73 4.25
N LEU A 218 -9.43 12.92 5.22
CA LEU A 218 -9.18 11.49 5.01
C LEU A 218 -10.48 10.74 4.66
N ALA A 219 -11.60 11.07 5.32
CA ALA A 219 -12.90 10.48 5.02
C ALA A 219 -13.37 10.82 3.60
N LEU A 220 -13.19 12.08 3.18
CA LEU A 220 -13.56 12.52 1.84
C LEU A 220 -12.67 11.88 0.75
N ALA A 221 -11.37 11.67 1.03
CA ALA A 221 -10.48 10.93 0.14
C ALA A 221 -10.95 9.46 -0.05
N VAL A 222 -11.36 8.80 1.03
CA VAL A 222 -11.94 7.44 0.98
C VAL A 222 -13.23 7.43 0.13
N LEU A 223 -14.10 8.44 0.27
CA LEU A 223 -15.32 8.57 -0.52
C LEU A 223 -15.01 8.73 -2.01
N PHE A 224 -14.19 9.73 -2.37
CA PHE A 224 -13.90 10.04 -3.77
C PHE A 224 -13.10 8.93 -4.48
N ALA A 225 -12.42 8.06 -3.74
CA ALA A 225 -11.81 6.86 -4.31
C ALA A 225 -12.84 5.80 -4.78
N ILE A 226 -14.11 5.90 -4.34
CA ILE A 226 -15.22 4.99 -4.68
C ILE A 226 -14.79 3.52 -4.48
N SER A 227 -14.18 3.27 -3.31
CA SER A 227 -13.60 1.98 -2.93
C SER A 227 -14.37 1.37 -1.76
N ARG A 228 -15.19 0.33 -2.02
CA ARG A 228 -15.86 -0.45 -0.97
C ARG A 228 -14.87 -1.06 0.02
N GLY A 229 -13.76 -1.61 -0.51
CA GLY A 229 -12.68 -2.13 0.32
C GLY A 229 -12.08 -1.04 1.19
N GLY A 230 -11.83 0.15 0.63
CA GLY A 230 -11.32 1.30 1.38
C GLY A 230 -12.25 1.73 2.53
N VAL A 231 -13.56 1.83 2.27
CA VAL A 231 -14.57 2.13 3.29
C VAL A 231 -14.58 1.06 4.38
N ALA A 232 -14.62 -0.22 4.00
CA ALA A 232 -14.62 -1.33 4.95
C ALA A 232 -13.35 -1.35 5.83
N VAL A 233 -12.18 -1.09 5.23
CA VAL A 233 -10.90 -1.01 5.95
C VAL A 233 -10.86 0.21 6.88
N ALA A 234 -11.36 1.36 6.45
CA ALA A 234 -11.46 2.56 7.29
C ALA A 234 -12.36 2.32 8.52
N LEU A 235 -13.55 1.76 8.31
CA LEU A 235 -14.48 1.41 9.39
C LEU A 235 -13.86 0.38 10.33
N PHE A 236 -13.31 -0.72 9.79
CA PHE A 236 -12.59 -1.72 10.57
C PHE A 236 -11.47 -1.13 11.42
N ALA A 237 -10.61 -0.28 10.81
CA ALA A 237 -9.47 0.30 11.50
C ALA A 237 -9.91 1.21 12.66
N VAL A 238 -10.89 2.09 12.42
CA VAL A 238 -11.41 3.02 13.44
C VAL A 238 -12.10 2.26 14.56
N THR A 239 -12.97 1.30 14.23
CA THR A 239 -13.67 0.46 15.21
C THR A 239 -12.66 -0.35 16.05
N LEU A 240 -11.69 -1.00 15.41
CA LEU A 240 -10.67 -1.76 16.12
C LEU A 240 -9.83 -0.85 17.03
N GLY A 241 -9.44 0.33 16.56
CA GLY A 241 -8.66 1.30 17.34
C GLY A 241 -9.42 1.80 18.57
N PHE A 242 -10.71 2.07 18.42
CA PHE A 242 -11.60 2.47 19.50
C PHE A 242 -11.82 1.34 20.53
N LEU A 243 -12.08 0.12 20.07
CA LEU A 243 -12.33 -1.03 20.95
C LEU A 243 -11.08 -1.44 21.75
N LEU A 244 -9.90 -1.37 21.13
CA LEU A 244 -8.62 -1.68 21.78
C LEU A 244 -8.13 -0.56 22.71
N GLY A 245 -8.53 0.69 22.44
CA GLY A 245 -8.13 1.87 23.20
C GLY A 245 -8.91 2.08 24.51
N PRO A 246 -8.53 3.11 25.30
CA PRO A 246 -9.34 3.55 26.43
C PRO A 246 -10.66 4.14 25.92
N ILE A 247 -11.78 3.75 26.53
CA ILE A 247 -13.10 4.32 26.24
C ILE A 247 -13.48 5.20 27.42
N THR A 248 -13.33 6.50 27.23
CA THR A 248 -13.74 7.56 28.17
C THR A 248 -14.80 8.44 27.52
N VAL A 249 -15.43 9.31 28.31
CA VAL A 249 -16.36 10.32 27.77
C VAL A 249 -15.68 11.16 26.69
N ARG A 250 -14.43 11.57 26.92
CA ARG A 250 -13.64 12.37 25.96
C ARG A 250 -13.40 11.60 24.65
N THR A 251 -12.94 10.35 24.71
CA THR A 251 -12.70 9.58 23.46
C THR A 251 -13.99 9.32 22.70
N THR A 252 -15.10 9.11 23.41
CA THR A 252 -16.42 8.91 22.81
C THR A 252 -16.93 10.19 22.13
N ILE A 253 -16.85 11.34 22.80
CA ILE A 253 -17.20 12.64 22.20
C ILE A 253 -16.35 12.90 20.95
N ASN A 254 -15.03 12.70 21.05
CA ASN A 254 -14.13 12.88 19.92
C ASN A 254 -14.48 11.98 18.73
N LEU A 255 -14.82 10.71 18.97
CA LEU A 255 -15.27 9.79 17.92
C LEU A 255 -16.61 10.23 17.32
N ILE A 256 -17.59 10.63 18.14
CA ILE A 256 -18.88 11.12 17.65
C ILE A 256 -18.68 12.38 16.78
N THR A 257 -17.87 13.34 17.23
CA THR A 257 -17.55 14.53 16.45
C THR A 257 -16.86 14.17 15.14
N ALA A 258 -15.92 13.23 15.15
CA ALA A 258 -15.26 12.72 13.95
C ALA A 258 -16.26 12.11 12.96
N LEU A 259 -17.22 11.31 13.44
CA LEU A 259 -18.28 10.69 12.63
C LEU A 259 -19.23 11.74 12.06
N VAL A 260 -19.69 12.70 12.88
CA VAL A 260 -20.62 13.75 12.46
C VAL A 260 -19.97 14.66 11.43
N THR A 261 -18.77 15.17 11.69
CA THR A 261 -18.07 16.08 10.77
C THR A 261 -17.72 15.39 9.45
N SER A 262 -17.25 14.14 9.50
CA SER A 262 -17.01 13.34 8.29
C SER A 262 -18.31 13.06 7.53
N GLY A 263 -19.39 12.72 8.26
CA GLY A 263 -20.71 12.46 7.69
C GLY A 263 -21.28 13.67 6.96
N VAL A 264 -21.18 14.87 7.55
CA VAL A 264 -21.61 16.13 6.92
C VAL A 264 -20.86 16.39 5.61
N VAL A 265 -19.53 16.22 5.61
CA VAL A 265 -18.71 16.42 4.41
C VAL A 265 -19.03 15.37 3.33
N VAL A 266 -19.20 14.11 3.72
CA VAL A 266 -19.58 13.03 2.82
C VAL A 266 -20.96 13.28 2.20
N LEU A 267 -21.96 13.64 3.01
CA LEU A 267 -23.31 13.92 2.54
C LEU A 267 -23.33 15.13 1.59
N ALA A 268 -22.58 16.19 1.89
CA ALA A 268 -22.45 17.34 1.01
C ALA A 268 -21.82 16.99 -0.35
N ALA A 269 -20.80 16.11 -0.35
CA ALA A 269 -20.20 15.62 -1.59
C ALA A 269 -21.17 14.74 -2.39
N LEU A 270 -21.90 13.85 -1.71
CA LEU A 270 -22.89 12.96 -2.32
C LEU A 270 -24.10 13.69 -2.90
N ALA A 271 -24.47 14.84 -2.33
CA ALA A 271 -25.52 15.70 -2.89
C ALA A 271 -25.12 16.33 -4.24
N GLY A 272 -23.83 16.36 -4.56
CA GLY A 272 -23.29 16.90 -5.81
C GLY A 272 -23.04 15.84 -6.87
N ASN A 273 -24.06 15.46 -7.65
CA ASN A 273 -23.91 14.42 -8.69
C ASN A 273 -22.77 14.74 -9.69
N ALA A 274 -22.67 15.99 -10.17
CA ALA A 274 -21.64 16.39 -11.13
C ALA A 274 -20.23 16.41 -10.53
N LEU A 275 -20.08 16.62 -9.22
CA LEU A 275 -18.82 16.48 -8.49
C LEU A 275 -18.38 15.00 -8.40
N MET A 276 -19.33 14.09 -8.22
CA MET A 276 -19.07 12.66 -8.13
C MET A 276 -18.72 12.04 -9.48
N ASP A 277 -19.20 12.61 -10.59
CA ASP A 277 -18.94 12.13 -11.96
C ASP A 277 -17.48 12.31 -12.43
N GLY A 278 -16.69 13.12 -11.74
CA GLY A 278 -15.27 13.25 -12.03
C GLY A 278 -14.69 14.64 -11.76
N VAL A 279 -13.56 14.91 -12.37
CA VAL A 279 -12.90 16.21 -12.32
C VAL A 279 -13.55 17.16 -13.31
N THR A 280 -13.99 18.33 -12.84
CA THR A 280 -14.61 19.39 -13.65
C THR A 280 -14.00 20.75 -13.33
N GLU A 281 -13.56 21.49 -14.34
CA GLU A 281 -12.97 22.84 -14.15
C GLU A 281 -14.02 23.97 -14.19
N SER A 282 -15.18 23.73 -14.78
CA SER A 282 -16.26 24.72 -14.93
C SER A 282 -17.65 24.09 -14.83
N GLY A 283 -18.69 24.94 -14.79
CA GLY A 283 -20.09 24.49 -14.72
C GLY A 283 -20.52 23.98 -13.35
N LEU A 284 -21.58 23.15 -13.33
CA LEU A 284 -22.23 22.68 -12.11
C LEU A 284 -21.28 21.91 -11.17
N GLY A 285 -20.41 21.05 -11.73
CA GLY A 285 -19.44 20.28 -10.94
C GLY A 285 -18.45 21.18 -10.19
N ALA A 286 -17.99 22.27 -10.82
CA ALA A 286 -17.10 23.24 -10.18
C ALA A 286 -17.81 24.01 -9.04
N THR A 287 -19.09 24.36 -9.20
CA THR A 287 -19.89 24.98 -8.12
C THR A 287 -20.08 24.01 -6.96
N GLN A 288 -20.42 22.75 -7.24
CA GLN A 288 -20.56 21.70 -6.22
C GLN A 288 -19.24 21.43 -5.50
N ALA A 289 -18.11 21.46 -6.22
CA ALA A 289 -16.77 21.34 -5.65
C ALA A 289 -16.46 22.48 -4.66
N LYS A 290 -16.81 23.72 -4.99
CA LYS A 290 -16.66 24.88 -4.09
C LYS A 290 -17.53 24.73 -2.84
N THR A 291 -18.78 24.29 -2.98
CA THR A 291 -19.66 24.02 -1.84
C THR A 291 -19.08 22.93 -0.94
N ALA A 292 -18.65 21.81 -1.52
CA ALA A 292 -18.02 20.73 -0.77
C ALA A 292 -16.73 21.18 -0.06
N LEU A 293 -15.94 22.06 -0.68
CA LEU A 293 -14.76 22.67 -0.06
C LEU A 293 -15.11 23.55 1.15
N LEU A 294 -16.14 24.40 1.02
CA LEU A 294 -16.60 25.23 2.15
C LEU A 294 -17.13 24.38 3.30
N VAL A 295 -17.91 23.33 3.00
CA VAL A 295 -18.39 22.37 4.01
C VAL A 295 -17.22 21.63 4.66
N LEU A 296 -16.22 21.20 3.88
CA LEU A 296 -15.01 20.58 4.40
C LEU A 296 -14.24 21.50 5.35
N ILE A 297 -14.06 22.77 4.99
CA ILE A 297 -13.42 23.77 5.85
C ILE A 297 -14.22 23.96 7.13
N ALA A 298 -15.54 24.15 7.05
CA ALA A 298 -16.41 24.36 8.21
C ALA A 298 -16.41 23.14 9.15
N ALA A 299 -16.59 21.93 8.61
CA ALA A 299 -16.58 20.68 9.38
C ALA A 299 -15.19 20.40 9.98
N GLY A 300 -14.12 20.68 9.23
CA GLY A 300 -12.75 20.61 9.72
C GLY A 300 -12.51 21.56 10.89
N MET A 301 -12.91 22.82 10.77
CA MET A 301 -12.80 23.81 11.84
C MET A 301 -13.63 23.42 13.07
N ALA A 302 -14.82 22.86 12.89
CA ALA A 302 -15.63 22.32 13.99
C ALA A 302 -14.92 21.17 14.71
N MET A 303 -14.40 20.19 13.96
CA MET A 303 -13.61 19.08 14.52
C MET A 303 -12.35 19.58 15.24
N ALA A 304 -11.64 20.54 14.64
CA ALA A 304 -10.43 21.13 15.19
C ALA A 304 -10.70 21.88 16.50
N THR A 305 -11.82 22.60 16.57
CA THR A 305 -12.26 23.35 17.75
C THR A 305 -12.55 22.39 18.89
N VAL A 306 -13.38 21.36 18.65
CA VAL A 306 -13.69 20.33 19.66
C VAL A 306 -12.41 19.63 20.12
N ALA A 307 -11.54 19.22 19.20
CA ALA A 307 -10.27 18.59 19.52
C ALA A 307 -9.35 19.51 20.36
N ALA A 308 -9.29 20.81 20.04
CA ALA A 308 -8.51 21.78 20.80
C ALA A 308 -9.02 21.95 22.24
N THR A 309 -10.34 21.97 22.44
CA THR A 309 -10.99 22.26 23.73
C THR A 309 -11.38 21.03 24.54
N ILE A 310 -11.21 19.80 24.00
CA ILE A 310 -11.69 18.56 24.64
C ILE A 310 -11.17 18.33 26.07
N ASN A 311 -10.01 18.89 26.42
CA ASN A 311 -9.44 18.80 27.76
C ASN A 311 -10.14 19.68 28.80
N GLN A 312 -10.95 20.66 28.36
CA GLN A 312 -11.74 21.54 29.22
C GLN A 312 -13.03 20.85 29.73
N LEU A 313 -13.43 19.73 29.11
CA LEU A 313 -14.62 18.99 29.53
C LEU A 313 -14.42 18.40 30.94
N PRO A 314 -15.42 18.52 31.85
CA PRO A 314 -15.40 17.88 33.15
C PRO A 314 -15.21 16.36 33.01
N GLY A 315 -14.38 15.76 33.89
CA GLY A 315 -14.11 14.32 33.90
C GLY A 315 -12.76 13.89 33.31
N GLY A 316 -11.65 14.56 33.66
CA GLY A 316 -10.35 14.10 33.16
C GLY A 316 -9.11 14.76 33.76
N ALA A 317 -9.03 14.81 35.09
CA ALA A 317 -7.82 15.20 35.82
C ALA A 317 -7.45 14.29 37.01
N SER A 318 -8.32 13.41 37.49
CA SER A 318 -7.96 12.38 38.49
C SER A 318 -7.59 11.08 37.78
N GLY A 319 -6.35 10.63 37.97
CA GLY A 319 -5.70 9.52 37.27
C GLY A 319 -6.23 8.10 37.58
N GLU A 320 -7.53 7.96 37.81
CA GLU A 320 -8.19 6.72 38.23
C GLU A 320 -9.52 6.47 37.51
N GLU A 321 -9.68 6.87 36.24
CA GLU A 321 -10.73 6.26 35.41
C GLU A 321 -10.33 4.80 35.13
N ARG A 322 -10.68 3.97 36.11
CA ARG A 322 -10.57 2.53 36.16
C ARG A 322 -11.32 1.99 34.94
N ASN A 323 -10.55 1.68 33.90
CA ASN A 323 -11.01 1.04 32.67
C ASN A 323 -11.63 -0.31 33.05
N SER A 324 -12.94 -0.34 33.33
CA SER A 324 -13.61 -1.45 34.02
C SER A 324 -13.74 -2.72 33.17
N ALA A 325 -13.55 -2.61 31.85
CA ALA A 325 -13.48 -3.74 30.94
C ALA A 325 -12.12 -3.78 30.22
N HIS A 326 -11.45 -4.95 30.28
CA HIS A 326 -10.24 -5.22 29.53
C HIS A 326 -10.53 -5.13 28.02
N PRO A 327 -9.66 -4.54 27.16
CA PRO A 327 -9.91 -4.42 25.72
C PRO A 327 -10.29 -5.75 25.03
N TRP A 328 -9.75 -6.88 25.50
CA TRP A 328 -10.11 -8.22 25.02
C TRP A 328 -11.57 -8.57 25.29
N LEU A 329 -12.12 -8.21 26.45
CA LEU A 329 -13.53 -8.43 26.76
C LEU A 329 -14.43 -7.65 25.80
N ARG A 330 -14.07 -6.40 25.48
CA ARG A 330 -14.82 -5.58 24.51
C ARG A 330 -14.79 -6.19 23.11
N LEU A 331 -13.63 -6.70 22.69
CA LEU A 331 -13.51 -7.40 21.42
C LEU A 331 -14.35 -8.67 21.42
N VAL A 332 -14.33 -9.46 22.49
CA VAL A 332 -15.17 -10.65 22.64
C VAL A 332 -16.65 -10.29 22.60
N ILE A 333 -17.09 -9.23 23.30
CA ILE A 333 -18.48 -8.75 23.27
C ILE A 333 -18.86 -8.27 21.86
N ALA A 334 -18.00 -7.51 21.19
CA ALA A 334 -18.26 -7.05 19.83
C ALA A 334 -18.36 -8.22 18.84
N LEU A 335 -17.47 -9.21 18.94
CA LEU A 335 -17.51 -10.43 18.14
C LEU A 335 -18.75 -11.27 18.46
N ALA A 336 -19.12 -11.40 19.73
CA ALA A 336 -20.33 -12.09 20.15
C ALA A 336 -21.58 -11.38 19.64
N LEU A 337 -21.62 -10.04 19.68
CA LEU A 337 -22.72 -9.27 19.11
C LEU A 337 -22.81 -9.45 17.59
N VAL A 338 -21.70 -9.41 16.88
CA VAL A 338 -21.65 -9.69 15.43
C VAL A 338 -22.14 -11.11 15.14
N ALA A 339 -21.68 -12.11 15.92
CA ALA A 339 -22.13 -13.49 15.79
C ALA A 339 -23.63 -13.65 16.06
N THR A 340 -24.16 -13.01 17.10
CA THR A 340 -25.59 -13.00 17.44
C THR A 340 -26.40 -12.33 16.35
N LEU A 341 -26.02 -11.14 15.87
CA LEU A 341 -26.70 -10.44 14.78
C LEU A 341 -26.69 -11.27 13.49
N THR A 342 -25.57 -11.93 13.19
CA THR A 342 -25.44 -12.84 12.05
C THR A 342 -26.36 -14.04 12.22
N GLY A 343 -26.38 -14.68 13.40
CA GLY A 343 -27.27 -15.78 13.73
C GLY A 343 -28.75 -15.41 13.64
N SER A 344 -29.13 -14.25 14.18
CA SER A 344 -30.49 -13.69 14.08
C SER A 344 -30.88 -13.40 12.63
N PHE A 345 -29.96 -12.87 11.82
CA PHE A 345 -30.19 -12.65 10.39
C PHE A 345 -30.49 -13.96 9.65
N PHE A 346 -29.71 -15.02 9.89
CA PHE A 346 -29.97 -16.33 9.28
C PHE A 346 -31.25 -16.99 9.82
N ALA A 347 -31.51 -16.90 11.13
CA ALA A 347 -32.72 -17.42 11.76
C ALA A 347 -34.00 -16.73 11.25
N ALA A 348 -33.93 -15.44 10.90
CA ALA A 348 -35.03 -14.67 10.32
C ALA A 348 -35.23 -14.91 8.80
N GLY A 349 -34.67 -15.98 8.23
CA GLY A 349 -34.81 -16.30 6.80
C GLY A 349 -33.84 -15.56 5.88
N GLY A 350 -32.81 -14.91 6.43
CA GLY A 350 -31.77 -14.20 5.67
C GLY A 350 -30.94 -15.07 4.74
N GLY A 351 -31.06 -16.41 4.81
CA GLY A 351 -30.36 -17.36 3.95
C GLY A 351 -30.56 -17.09 2.45
N SER A 352 -31.79 -16.83 2.01
CA SER A 352 -32.06 -16.51 0.59
C SER A 352 -31.41 -15.20 0.12
N THR A 353 -31.28 -14.23 1.02
CA THR A 353 -30.58 -12.96 0.75
C THR A 353 -29.08 -13.16 0.76
N ALA A 354 -28.54 -13.99 1.66
CA ALA A 354 -27.13 -14.38 1.67
C ALA A 354 -26.75 -15.16 0.40
N ASP A 355 -27.58 -16.10 -0.05
CA ASP A 355 -27.35 -16.87 -1.28
C ASP A 355 -27.35 -15.98 -2.52
N ARG A 356 -28.31 -15.04 -2.62
CA ARG A 356 -28.32 -14.03 -3.69
C ARG A 356 -27.06 -13.16 -3.65
N ALA A 357 -26.70 -12.62 -2.47
CA ALA A 357 -25.49 -11.83 -2.31
C ALA A 357 -24.23 -12.62 -2.67
N TRP A 358 -24.18 -13.91 -2.32
CA TRP A 358 -23.09 -14.81 -2.67
C TRP A 358 -23.03 -15.13 -4.16
N ASN A 359 -24.17 -15.33 -4.81
CA ASN A 359 -24.26 -15.50 -6.26
C ASN A 359 -23.81 -14.23 -6.98
N ASP A 360 -24.29 -13.06 -6.55
CA ASP A 360 -23.92 -11.77 -7.11
C ASP A 360 -22.44 -11.46 -6.92
N PHE A 361 -21.88 -11.79 -5.75
CA PHE A 361 -20.47 -11.65 -5.46
C PHE A 361 -19.59 -12.46 -6.44
N ARG A 362 -20.00 -13.70 -6.73
CA ARG A 362 -19.28 -14.61 -7.64
C ARG A 362 -19.52 -14.29 -9.11
N ASN A 363 -20.60 -13.60 -9.46
CA ASN A 363 -21.00 -13.41 -10.85
C ASN A 363 -20.13 -12.35 -11.56
N PRO A 364 -19.34 -12.72 -12.60
CA PRO A 364 -18.49 -11.78 -13.31
C PRO A 364 -19.30 -10.82 -14.20
N SER A 365 -20.51 -11.17 -14.65
CA SER A 365 -21.29 -10.31 -15.56
C SER A 365 -21.85 -9.06 -14.89
N LEU A 366 -22.05 -9.09 -13.56
CA LEU A 366 -22.45 -7.93 -12.77
C LEU A 366 -21.34 -6.87 -12.64
N SER A 367 -20.11 -7.21 -13.02
CA SER A 367 -19.01 -6.24 -13.15
C SER A 367 -19.03 -5.46 -14.48
N VAL A 368 -19.95 -5.80 -15.40
CA VAL A 368 -19.98 -5.35 -16.80
C VAL A 368 -21.11 -4.35 -17.10
N ASP A 369 -21.94 -3.95 -16.13
CA ASP A 369 -22.96 -2.90 -16.37
C ASP A 369 -22.27 -1.53 -16.53
N ARG A 370 -21.90 -1.21 -17.77
CA ARG A 370 -20.87 -0.22 -18.15
C ARG A 370 -21.16 1.20 -17.69
N SER A 371 -22.42 1.52 -17.41
CA SER A 371 -22.87 2.84 -16.93
C SER A 371 -22.69 3.04 -15.42
N ARG A 372 -22.61 1.97 -14.62
CA ARG A 372 -22.57 2.02 -13.14
C ARG A 372 -21.21 1.66 -12.52
N ILE A 373 -20.24 1.21 -13.32
CA ILE A 373 -18.92 0.71 -12.82
C ILE A 373 -18.15 1.78 -12.03
N ASN A 374 -18.45 3.06 -12.19
CA ASN A 374 -17.75 4.15 -11.48
C ASN A 374 -18.66 5.16 -10.81
N SER A 375 -19.96 4.88 -10.65
CA SER A 375 -20.83 5.76 -9.87
C SER A 375 -20.74 5.43 -8.38
N VAL A 376 -21.26 6.35 -7.55
CA VAL A 376 -21.42 6.14 -6.10
C VAL A 376 -22.25 4.90 -5.80
N ASP A 377 -23.20 4.54 -6.68
CA ASP A 377 -24.06 3.36 -6.53
C ASP A 377 -23.27 2.06 -6.37
N ARG A 378 -22.03 2.03 -6.89
CA ARG A 378 -21.12 0.91 -6.69
C ARG A 378 -20.81 0.64 -5.22
N LEU A 379 -20.84 1.65 -4.35
CA LEU A 379 -20.64 1.44 -2.91
C LEU A 379 -21.71 0.51 -2.33
N ALA A 380 -22.90 0.45 -2.94
CA ALA A 380 -24.00 -0.45 -2.57
C ALA A 380 -24.03 -1.77 -3.37
N ALA A 381 -23.21 -1.94 -4.41
CA ALA A 381 -23.20 -3.15 -5.24
C ALA A 381 -22.62 -4.37 -4.48
N GLN A 382 -23.10 -5.58 -4.78
CA GLN A 382 -22.71 -6.83 -4.11
C GLN A 382 -21.65 -7.66 -4.89
N SER A 383 -21.34 -7.32 -6.14
CA SER A 383 -20.36 -8.05 -6.99
C SER A 383 -18.91 -7.95 -6.48
N SER A 384 -18.09 -8.99 -6.63
CA SER A 384 -16.63 -8.93 -6.34
C SER A 384 -15.82 -8.14 -7.37
N ASN A 385 -16.44 -7.66 -8.46
CA ASN A 385 -15.79 -6.95 -9.56
C ASN A 385 -14.65 -7.76 -10.21
N GLY A 386 -14.88 -9.06 -10.42
CA GLY A 386 -13.93 -9.98 -11.04
C GLY A 386 -12.90 -10.59 -10.08
N ARG A 387 -12.81 -10.10 -8.82
CA ARG A 387 -11.81 -10.61 -7.85
C ARG A 387 -12.01 -12.08 -7.50
N TRP A 388 -13.26 -12.55 -7.45
CA TRP A 388 -13.54 -13.97 -7.22
C TRP A 388 -12.87 -14.86 -8.28
N GLN A 389 -12.95 -14.46 -9.55
CA GLN A 389 -12.31 -15.19 -10.65
C GLN A 389 -10.79 -15.16 -10.53
N LEU A 390 -10.21 -14.02 -10.13
CA LEU A 390 -8.77 -13.90 -9.88
C LEU A 390 -8.31 -14.81 -8.74
N TRP A 391 -9.05 -14.85 -7.64
CA TRP A 391 -8.74 -15.70 -6.50
C TRP A 391 -8.82 -17.19 -6.87
N GLN A 392 -9.83 -17.59 -7.64
CA GLN A 392 -9.92 -18.96 -8.16
C GLN A 392 -8.76 -19.27 -9.11
N GLY A 393 -8.37 -18.31 -9.95
CA GLY A 393 -7.19 -18.42 -10.81
C GLY A 393 -5.91 -18.64 -10.01
N ALA A 394 -5.71 -17.88 -8.93
CA ALA A 394 -4.55 -18.02 -8.07
C ALA A 394 -4.52 -19.37 -7.34
N ILE A 395 -5.67 -19.84 -6.84
CA ILE A 395 -5.81 -21.17 -6.25
C ILE A 395 -5.42 -22.26 -7.26
N ASN A 396 -5.94 -22.18 -8.48
CA ASN A 396 -5.64 -23.14 -9.55
C ASN A 396 -4.15 -23.12 -9.93
N ALA A 397 -3.57 -21.93 -10.14
CA ALA A 397 -2.16 -21.77 -10.47
C ALA A 397 -1.23 -22.38 -9.41
N GLY A 398 -1.49 -22.10 -8.12
CA GLY A 398 -0.71 -22.71 -7.05
C GLY A 398 -0.95 -24.22 -6.90
N SER A 399 -2.14 -24.71 -7.29
CA SER A 399 -2.45 -26.16 -7.25
C SER A 399 -1.69 -26.95 -8.31
N GLU A 400 -1.26 -26.33 -9.41
CA GLU A 400 -0.40 -26.97 -10.41
C GLU A 400 1.04 -27.20 -9.90
N LYS A 401 1.54 -26.31 -9.03
CA LYS A 401 2.86 -26.44 -8.39
C LYS A 401 2.77 -26.13 -6.88
N PRO A 402 2.19 -27.04 -6.06
CA PRO A 402 1.83 -26.75 -4.67
C PRO A 402 2.98 -26.34 -3.74
N LEU A 403 4.19 -26.84 -3.98
CA LEU A 403 5.33 -26.56 -3.10
C LEU A 403 6.04 -25.26 -3.46
N THR A 404 6.27 -25.02 -4.75
CA THR A 404 7.15 -23.96 -5.27
C THR A 404 6.41 -22.82 -5.95
N GLY A 405 5.14 -23.01 -6.32
CA GLY A 405 4.42 -22.13 -7.22
C GLY A 405 5.06 -22.07 -8.61
N THR A 406 4.62 -21.10 -9.39
CA THR A 406 5.02 -20.90 -10.79
C THR A 406 6.27 -20.01 -10.97
N GLY A 407 6.72 -19.36 -9.91
CA GLY A 407 7.80 -18.36 -9.89
C GLY A 407 7.25 -16.99 -9.54
N ALA A 408 8.02 -16.18 -8.80
CA ALA A 408 7.59 -14.83 -8.42
C ALA A 408 7.21 -13.96 -9.62
N GLY A 409 6.07 -13.29 -9.55
CA GLY A 409 5.56 -12.38 -10.58
C GLY A 409 5.01 -13.07 -11.83
N THR A 410 4.70 -14.37 -11.77
CA THR A 410 4.25 -15.14 -12.94
C THR A 410 2.74 -15.38 -13.00
N TYR A 411 1.99 -15.00 -11.96
CA TYR A 411 0.53 -15.02 -11.95
C TYR A 411 -0.10 -14.40 -13.20
N GLU A 412 0.40 -13.25 -13.69
CA GLU A 412 -0.09 -12.61 -14.93
C GLU A 412 -0.03 -13.56 -16.14
N LEU A 413 1.07 -14.31 -16.27
CA LEU A 413 1.29 -15.23 -17.39
C LEU A 413 0.31 -16.39 -17.32
N TRP A 414 0.10 -16.96 -16.14
CA TRP A 414 -0.87 -18.02 -15.93
C TRP A 414 -2.30 -17.51 -16.18
N TRP A 415 -2.66 -16.36 -15.61
CA TRP A 415 -3.97 -15.75 -15.75
C TRP A 415 -4.31 -15.44 -17.20
N THR A 416 -3.36 -14.87 -17.95
CA THR A 416 -3.58 -14.52 -19.37
C THR A 416 -3.90 -15.74 -20.24
N GLN A 417 -3.31 -16.90 -19.92
CA GLN A 417 -3.53 -18.15 -20.65
C GLN A 417 -4.85 -18.84 -20.27
N HIS A 418 -5.26 -18.76 -18.99
CA HIS A 418 -6.36 -19.57 -18.45
C HIS A 418 -7.66 -18.81 -18.17
N ARG A 419 -7.63 -17.47 -18.19
CA ARG A 419 -8.83 -16.65 -17.97
C ARG A 419 -9.91 -16.95 -19.00
N LYS A 420 -11.17 -16.92 -18.55
CA LYS A 420 -12.36 -17.07 -19.41
C LYS A 420 -13.00 -15.73 -19.76
N ASP A 421 -12.55 -14.66 -19.12
CA ASP A 421 -12.97 -13.30 -19.38
C ASP A 421 -11.83 -12.49 -20.04
N ASN A 422 -12.13 -11.25 -20.39
CA ASN A 422 -11.16 -10.34 -20.99
C ASN A 422 -10.47 -9.45 -19.93
N LEU A 423 -10.56 -9.80 -18.64
CA LEU A 423 -9.99 -9.00 -17.56
C LEU A 423 -8.46 -9.12 -17.58
N SER A 424 -7.78 -8.02 -17.89
CA SER A 424 -6.31 -7.96 -17.90
C SER A 424 -5.83 -7.48 -16.54
N VAL A 425 -5.07 -8.32 -15.83
CA VAL A 425 -4.45 -7.96 -14.54
C VAL A 425 -3.05 -8.53 -14.45
N ARG A 426 -2.23 -7.91 -13.60
CA ARG A 426 -0.90 -8.43 -13.25
C ARG A 426 -0.91 -9.31 -11.99
N ASN A 427 -1.81 -8.99 -11.06
CA ASN A 427 -1.78 -9.46 -9.68
C ASN A 427 -3.11 -10.15 -9.31
N ALA A 428 -3.06 -11.08 -8.37
CA ALA A 428 -4.22 -11.88 -7.95
C ALA A 428 -5.23 -11.10 -7.10
N HIS A 429 -4.95 -9.84 -6.78
CA HIS A 429 -5.77 -9.02 -5.88
C HIS A 429 -5.94 -9.67 -4.49
N SER A 430 -4.88 -10.34 -4.02
CA SER A 430 -4.73 -10.85 -2.67
C SER A 430 -3.26 -11.26 -2.50
N LEU A 431 -2.53 -10.63 -1.57
CA LEU A 431 -1.13 -10.96 -1.29
C LEU A 431 -0.96 -12.45 -0.96
N TYR A 432 -1.89 -13.02 -0.21
CA TYR A 432 -1.79 -14.41 0.26
C TYR A 432 -2.05 -15.41 -0.89
N LEU A 433 -3.07 -15.17 -1.70
CA LEU A 433 -3.35 -16.05 -2.84
C LEU A 433 -2.31 -15.87 -3.96
N GLU A 434 -1.76 -14.67 -4.14
CA GLU A 434 -0.65 -14.45 -5.06
C GLU A 434 0.61 -15.18 -4.59
N ALA A 435 0.94 -15.11 -3.29
CA ALA A 435 2.04 -15.89 -2.73
C ALA A 435 1.84 -17.41 -2.91
N TRP A 436 0.60 -17.89 -2.82
CA TRP A 436 0.27 -19.28 -3.14
C TRP A 436 0.51 -19.61 -4.63
N ALA A 437 0.03 -18.77 -5.55
CA ALA A 437 0.17 -18.98 -6.99
C ALA A 437 1.63 -18.94 -7.46
N ASP A 438 2.38 -17.95 -6.98
CA ASP A 438 3.72 -17.64 -7.44
C ASP A 438 4.79 -18.46 -6.69
N LEU A 439 4.62 -18.66 -5.38
CA LEU A 439 5.66 -19.20 -4.49
C LEU A 439 5.24 -20.47 -3.73
N GLY A 440 4.02 -20.98 -3.98
CA GLY A 440 3.50 -22.21 -3.40
C GLY A 440 3.29 -22.13 -1.89
N LEU A 441 3.20 -23.30 -1.27
CA LEU A 441 2.97 -23.45 0.16
C LEU A 441 4.07 -22.77 0.98
N VAL A 442 5.32 -22.84 0.54
CA VAL A 442 6.46 -22.24 1.28
C VAL A 442 6.32 -20.72 1.32
N GLY A 443 6.06 -20.07 0.17
CA GLY A 443 5.84 -18.62 0.12
C GLY A 443 4.62 -18.20 0.94
N LEU A 444 3.51 -18.95 0.85
CA LEU A 444 2.30 -18.71 1.63
C LEU A 444 2.57 -18.78 3.14
N LEU A 445 3.26 -19.83 3.62
CA LEU A 445 3.57 -19.99 5.04
C LEU A 445 4.51 -18.90 5.55
N LEU A 446 5.48 -18.45 4.74
CA LEU A 446 6.39 -17.37 5.10
C LEU A 446 5.65 -16.04 5.26
N ILE A 447 4.76 -15.69 4.32
CA ILE A 447 4.01 -14.43 4.40
C ILE A 447 2.94 -14.45 5.51
N LEU A 448 2.26 -15.59 5.71
CA LEU A 448 1.34 -15.77 6.84
C LEU A 448 2.07 -15.74 8.17
N GLY A 449 3.24 -16.38 8.25
CA GLY A 449 4.11 -16.32 9.41
C GLY A 449 4.56 -14.90 9.71
N PHE A 450 4.93 -14.12 8.70
CA PHE A 450 5.26 -12.71 8.83
C PHE A 450 4.09 -11.91 9.42
N VAL A 451 2.90 -12.02 8.84
CA VAL A 451 1.69 -11.33 9.35
C VAL A 451 1.34 -11.77 10.78
N ALA A 452 1.45 -13.07 11.08
CA ALA A 452 1.24 -13.59 12.42
C ALA A 452 2.25 -13.01 13.43
N ALA A 453 3.53 -12.90 13.04
CA ALA A 453 4.56 -12.28 13.88
C ALA A 453 4.23 -10.80 14.17
N LEU A 454 3.73 -10.05 13.18
CA LEU A 454 3.26 -8.68 13.38
C LEU A 454 2.11 -8.63 14.40
N ALA A 455 1.09 -9.47 14.21
CA ALA A 455 -0.08 -9.53 15.06
C ALA A 455 0.28 -9.90 16.51
N ILE A 456 1.06 -10.95 16.72
CA ILE A 456 1.52 -11.40 18.05
C ILE A 456 2.28 -10.28 18.77
N ALA A 457 3.14 -9.55 18.06
CA ALA A 457 3.88 -8.43 18.63
C ALA A 457 2.98 -7.28 19.07
N CYS A 458 2.01 -6.91 18.22
CA CYS A 458 1.07 -5.84 18.52
C CYS A 458 0.17 -6.23 19.71
N ILE A 459 -0.29 -7.49 19.77
CA ILE A 459 -1.00 -8.04 20.92
C ILE A 459 -0.15 -7.95 22.20
N ALA A 460 1.13 -8.33 22.12
CA ALA A 460 2.05 -8.22 23.26
C ALA A 460 2.34 -6.76 23.64
N ALA A 461 2.36 -5.83 22.69
CA ALA A 461 2.48 -4.39 22.96
C ALA A 461 1.23 -3.85 23.67
N LEU A 462 0.03 -4.20 23.20
CA LEU A 462 -1.25 -3.82 23.81
C LEU A 462 -1.34 -4.25 25.28
N ARG A 463 -0.91 -5.48 25.59
CA ARG A 463 -0.90 -6.01 26.96
C ARG A 463 0.02 -5.24 27.91
N ARG A 464 1.03 -4.55 27.38
CA ARG A 464 2.03 -3.79 28.17
C ARG A 464 1.84 -2.28 28.09
N ALA A 465 0.92 -1.79 27.26
CA ALA A 465 0.87 -0.38 26.86
C ALA A 465 0.58 0.61 28.00
N GLY A 466 -0.03 0.16 29.11
CA GLY A 466 -0.32 1.01 30.27
C GLY A 466 -1.00 2.32 29.88
N LYS A 467 -0.37 3.46 30.20
CA LYS A 467 -0.88 4.82 29.86
C LYS A 467 -0.88 5.12 28.36
N GLU A 468 -0.08 4.42 27.57
CA GLU A 468 0.02 4.60 26.12
C GLU A 468 -0.94 3.70 25.33
N LEU A 469 -1.88 3.02 26.01
CA LEU A 469 -2.82 2.08 25.39
C LEU A 469 -3.54 2.66 24.16
N GLY A 470 -3.97 3.92 24.19
CA GLY A 470 -4.63 4.55 23.05
C GLY A 470 -3.74 4.66 21.81
N LEU A 471 -2.46 4.99 21.99
CA LEU A 471 -1.51 5.16 20.89
C LEU A 471 -1.14 3.80 20.29
N VAL A 472 -0.89 2.81 21.16
CA VAL A 472 -0.59 1.43 20.77
C VAL A 472 -1.79 0.77 20.09
N ALA A 473 -3.02 1.05 20.54
CA ALA A 473 -4.25 0.62 19.89
C ALA A 473 -4.39 1.20 18.48
N ALA A 474 -4.20 2.51 18.32
CA ALA A 474 -4.27 3.16 17.02
C ALA A 474 -3.20 2.62 16.05
N GLY A 475 -1.96 2.47 16.49
CA GLY A 475 -0.88 1.88 15.69
C GLY A 475 -1.12 0.41 15.35
N THR A 476 -1.65 -0.39 16.28
CA THR A 476 -2.05 -1.78 16.03
C THR A 476 -3.14 -1.86 14.95
N SER A 477 -4.14 -0.99 15.01
CA SER A 477 -5.21 -0.93 14.01
C SER A 477 -4.71 -0.52 12.63
N THR A 478 -3.72 0.37 12.55
CA THR A 478 -3.02 0.69 11.29
C THR A 478 -2.36 -0.55 10.67
N VAL A 479 -1.68 -1.37 11.47
CA VAL A 479 -1.05 -2.62 11.02
C VAL A 479 -2.10 -3.66 10.58
N ALA A 480 -3.17 -3.83 11.37
CA ALA A 480 -4.25 -4.75 11.07
C ALA A 480 -5.01 -4.36 9.79
N ALA A 481 -5.26 -3.07 9.58
CA ALA A 481 -5.89 -2.54 8.38
C ALA A 481 -5.10 -2.90 7.11
N PHE A 482 -3.77 -2.84 7.17
CA PHE A 482 -2.90 -3.29 6.08
C PHE A 482 -2.97 -4.80 5.83
N ALA A 483 -2.99 -5.62 6.88
CA ALA A 483 -3.08 -7.07 6.74
C ALA A 483 -4.43 -7.51 6.12
N ILE A 484 -5.52 -6.83 6.48
CA ILE A 484 -6.86 -7.06 5.93
C ILE A 484 -6.97 -6.55 4.50
N SER A 485 -6.47 -5.34 4.19
CA SER A 485 -6.51 -4.81 2.83
C SER A 485 -5.69 -5.66 1.85
N SER A 486 -4.55 -6.20 2.31
CA SER A 486 -3.70 -7.13 1.54
C SER A 486 -4.37 -8.48 1.30
N ALA A 487 -5.40 -8.85 2.06
CA ALA A 487 -6.15 -10.09 1.84
C ALA A 487 -7.07 -10.02 0.62
N VAL A 488 -7.56 -8.82 0.30
CA VAL A 488 -8.65 -8.60 -0.67
C VAL A 488 -8.26 -7.73 -1.86
N ASP A 489 -7.01 -7.26 -1.88
CA ASP A 489 -6.46 -6.45 -2.97
C ASP A 489 -4.94 -6.63 -3.12
N TRP A 490 -4.41 -6.11 -4.22
CA TRP A 490 -2.97 -6.05 -4.49
C TRP A 490 -2.34 -4.77 -3.92
N GLY A 491 -2.82 -4.28 -2.78
CA GLY A 491 -2.28 -3.06 -2.16
C GLY A 491 -0.80 -3.18 -1.77
N TRP A 492 -0.30 -4.40 -1.56
CA TRP A 492 1.10 -4.69 -1.21
C TRP A 492 2.12 -4.16 -2.23
N GLN A 493 1.80 -4.20 -3.52
CA GLN A 493 2.69 -3.73 -4.58
C GLN A 493 2.74 -2.19 -4.64
N VAL A 494 1.86 -1.48 -3.92
CA VAL A 494 1.92 -0.02 -3.78
C VAL A 494 2.73 0.30 -2.51
N THR A 495 4.04 0.45 -2.66
CA THR A 495 5.06 0.46 -1.58
C THR A 495 4.72 1.31 -0.35
N VAL A 496 4.02 2.44 -0.50
CA VAL A 496 3.65 3.29 0.63
C VAL A 496 2.75 2.57 1.67
N LEU A 497 1.89 1.64 1.25
CA LEU A 497 1.02 0.88 2.16
C LEU A 497 1.82 0.00 3.13
N PRO A 498 2.66 -0.95 2.66
CA PRO A 498 3.48 -1.74 3.57
C PRO A 498 4.49 -0.88 4.34
N VAL A 499 5.03 0.20 3.76
CA VAL A 499 5.93 1.12 4.50
C VAL A 499 5.21 1.76 5.69
N VAL A 500 3.99 2.28 5.51
CA VAL A 500 3.18 2.83 6.61
C VAL A 500 2.90 1.76 7.67
N ALA A 501 2.56 0.55 7.26
CA ALA A 501 2.33 -0.57 8.18
C ALA A 501 3.61 -0.94 8.96
N MET A 502 4.78 -0.97 8.31
CA MET A 502 6.05 -1.28 8.96
C MET A 502 6.48 -0.20 9.95
N LEU A 503 6.32 1.08 9.60
CA LEU A 503 6.60 2.20 10.51
C LEU A 503 5.66 2.18 11.72
N ALA A 504 4.35 1.94 11.50
CA ALA A 504 3.38 1.79 12.58
C ALA A 504 3.69 0.58 13.47
N PHE A 505 4.02 -0.57 12.89
CA PHE A 505 4.43 -1.78 13.61
C PHE A 505 5.66 -1.52 14.48
N VAL A 506 6.73 -0.96 13.90
CA VAL A 506 7.96 -0.68 14.61
C VAL A 506 7.71 0.31 15.76
N ALA A 507 6.99 1.40 15.53
CA ALA A 507 6.66 2.36 16.58
C ALA A 507 5.84 1.72 17.71
N THR A 508 4.79 0.96 17.36
CA THR A 508 3.88 0.28 18.30
C THR A 508 4.62 -0.73 19.18
N THR A 509 5.55 -1.48 18.59
CA THR A 509 6.28 -2.56 19.27
C THR A 509 7.61 -2.11 19.87
N ALA A 510 7.87 -0.81 19.92
CA ALA A 510 9.14 -0.29 20.37
C ALA A 510 9.47 -0.65 21.83
N PRO A 511 10.73 -1.07 22.12
CA PRO A 511 11.13 -1.45 23.47
C PRO A 511 11.24 -0.21 24.38
N GLU A 512 10.73 -0.33 25.62
CA GLU A 512 10.70 0.76 26.61
C GLU A 512 12.09 1.14 27.13
N GLN A 513 12.97 0.17 27.33
CA GLN A 513 14.36 0.40 27.69
C GLN A 513 15.25 0.14 26.47
N PRO A 514 15.70 1.18 25.75
CA PRO A 514 16.82 0.99 24.82
C PRO A 514 18.04 0.63 25.67
N ARG A 515 18.45 -0.65 25.64
CA ARG A 515 19.78 -1.01 26.12
C ARG A 515 20.78 -0.42 25.13
N GLU A 516 21.20 0.83 25.39
CA GLU A 516 22.34 1.48 24.76
C GLU A 516 23.59 0.68 25.11
N THR A 517 23.80 -0.41 24.39
CA THR A 517 25.04 -1.16 24.42
C THR A 517 25.57 -1.06 23.00
N GLY A 518 26.82 -0.58 22.85
CA GLY A 518 27.48 -0.57 21.55
C GLY A 518 27.37 -1.97 20.95
N ALA A 519 26.66 -2.09 19.83
CA ALA A 519 26.52 -3.39 19.20
C ALA A 519 27.90 -3.97 18.91
N PRO A 520 28.12 -5.28 19.12
CA PRO A 520 29.37 -5.93 18.77
C PRO A 520 29.74 -5.60 17.32
N LYS A 521 31.02 -5.36 17.04
CA LYS A 521 31.50 -5.04 15.68
C LYS A 521 30.97 -6.03 14.63
N LEU A 522 30.92 -7.32 14.98
CA LEU A 522 30.37 -8.38 14.12
C LEU A 522 28.91 -8.15 13.73
N LEU A 523 28.07 -7.67 14.64
CA LEU A 523 26.66 -7.41 14.35
C LEU A 523 26.51 -6.21 13.39
N ARG A 524 27.33 -5.17 13.58
CA ARG A 524 27.39 -4.02 12.66
C ARG A 524 27.85 -4.45 11.27
N LEU A 525 28.88 -5.30 11.18
CA LEU A 525 29.33 -5.88 9.92
C LEU A 525 28.22 -6.71 9.26
N GLY A 526 27.47 -7.50 10.03
CA GLY A 526 26.33 -8.26 9.51
C GLY A 526 25.23 -7.38 8.91
N PHE A 527 24.86 -6.28 9.57
CA PHE A 527 23.90 -5.32 9.02
C PHE A 527 24.44 -4.54 7.82
N GLY A 528 25.72 -4.18 7.82
CA GLY A 528 26.38 -3.57 6.67
C GLY A 528 26.42 -4.52 5.47
N ALA A 529 26.72 -5.81 5.69
CA ALA A 529 26.69 -6.85 4.66
C ALA A 529 25.27 -7.06 4.10
N MET A 530 24.24 -7.07 4.96
CA MET A 530 22.84 -7.13 4.53
C MET A 530 22.48 -5.89 3.68
N ALA A 531 22.89 -4.70 4.09
CA ALA A 531 22.66 -3.48 3.30
C ALA A 531 23.34 -3.55 1.92
N LEU A 532 24.58 -4.04 1.86
CA LEU A 532 25.29 -4.26 0.59
C LEU A 532 24.59 -5.30 -0.28
N ALA A 533 24.10 -6.39 0.30
CA ALA A 533 23.33 -7.41 -0.43
C ALA A 533 22.04 -6.84 -1.03
N LEU A 534 21.30 -6.03 -0.26
CA LEU A 534 20.10 -5.33 -0.74
C LEU A 534 20.44 -4.34 -1.87
N ILE A 535 21.53 -3.57 -1.73
CA ILE A 535 21.99 -2.66 -2.79
C ILE A 535 22.35 -3.44 -4.06
N ALA A 536 23.12 -4.53 -3.94
CA ALA A 536 23.54 -5.35 -5.07
C ALA A 536 22.34 -6.00 -5.79
N LEU A 537 21.31 -6.41 -5.03
CA LEU A 537 20.07 -6.94 -5.58
C LEU A 537 19.26 -5.88 -6.34
N VAL A 538 19.09 -4.70 -5.75
CA VAL A 538 18.15 -3.68 -6.24
C VAL A 538 18.74 -2.79 -7.31
N LEU A 539 20.05 -2.54 -7.29
CA LEU A 539 20.70 -1.59 -8.19
C LEU A 539 20.50 -1.95 -9.68
N PRO A 540 20.77 -3.18 -10.15
CA PRO A 540 20.62 -3.51 -11.57
C PRO A 540 19.18 -3.34 -12.10
N PRO A 541 18.12 -3.86 -11.43
CA PRO A 541 16.75 -3.62 -11.86
C PRO A 541 16.31 -2.16 -11.87
N THR A 542 16.77 -1.38 -10.89
CA THR A 542 16.42 0.04 -10.78
C THR A 542 17.04 0.83 -11.93
N VAL A 543 18.34 0.62 -12.17
CA VAL A 543 19.06 1.29 -13.26
C VAL A 543 18.48 0.90 -14.62
N ALA A 544 18.26 -0.40 -14.86
CA ALA A 544 17.66 -0.87 -16.11
C ALA A 544 16.26 -0.28 -16.33
N SER A 545 15.43 -0.25 -15.29
CA SER A 545 14.07 0.31 -15.41
C SER A 545 14.06 1.81 -15.68
N ASN A 546 14.95 2.57 -15.04
CA ASN A 546 15.14 3.99 -15.35
C ASN A 546 15.58 4.21 -16.80
N GLN A 547 16.50 3.39 -17.30
CA GLN A 547 16.92 3.43 -18.71
C GLN A 547 15.79 3.04 -19.67
N LEU A 548 14.91 2.10 -19.30
CA LEU A 548 13.74 1.77 -20.12
C LEU A 548 12.70 2.88 -20.17
N VAL A 549 12.50 3.60 -19.07
CA VAL A 549 11.65 4.81 -19.05
C VAL A 549 12.25 5.86 -19.98
N SER A 550 13.54 6.17 -19.81
CA SER A 550 14.25 7.13 -20.67
C SER A 550 14.20 6.73 -22.14
N SER A 551 14.42 5.46 -22.45
CA SER A 551 14.32 4.91 -23.81
C SER A 551 12.95 5.17 -24.45
N ARG A 552 11.85 4.95 -23.72
CA ARG A 552 10.49 5.20 -24.21
C ARG A 552 10.21 6.67 -24.43
N ASP A 553 10.69 7.53 -23.55
CA ASP A 553 10.51 8.98 -23.68
C ASP A 553 11.32 9.54 -24.86
N GLN A 554 12.57 9.09 -25.02
CA GLN A 554 13.38 9.42 -26.19
C GLN A 554 12.72 8.94 -27.50
N ALA A 555 12.16 7.73 -27.51
CA ALA A 555 11.48 7.18 -28.67
C ALA A 555 10.21 7.97 -29.04
N ARG A 556 9.41 8.37 -28.04
CA ARG A 556 8.24 9.23 -28.23
C ARG A 556 8.59 10.59 -28.82
N ASN A 557 9.78 11.10 -28.49
CA ASN A 557 10.33 12.36 -29.02
C ASN A 557 11.10 12.19 -30.34
N GLY A 558 11.08 10.99 -30.95
CA GLY A 558 11.74 10.72 -32.23
C GLY A 558 13.25 10.46 -32.15
N HIS A 559 13.87 10.48 -30.96
CA HIS A 559 15.30 10.26 -30.76
C HIS A 559 15.65 8.76 -30.72
N LEU A 560 15.45 8.05 -31.82
CA LEU A 560 15.57 6.57 -31.87
C LEU A 560 16.97 6.03 -31.55
N ASN A 561 18.05 6.76 -31.89
CA ASN A 561 19.41 6.32 -31.58
C ASN A 561 19.71 6.37 -30.07
N ALA A 562 19.30 7.46 -29.39
CA ALA A 562 19.41 7.58 -27.95
C ALA A 562 18.53 6.53 -27.25
N ALA A 563 17.29 6.38 -27.73
CA ALA A 563 16.37 5.37 -27.21
C ALA A 563 16.95 3.94 -27.29
N LEU A 564 17.63 3.60 -28.38
CA LEU A 564 18.29 2.30 -28.52
C LEU A 564 19.49 2.16 -27.57
N ALA A 565 20.31 3.21 -27.42
CA ALA A 565 21.45 3.17 -26.52
C ALA A 565 21.02 2.91 -25.06
N ASP A 566 19.91 3.53 -24.64
CA ASP A 566 19.32 3.30 -23.32
C ASP A 566 18.75 1.88 -23.18
N ALA A 567 18.03 1.38 -24.18
CA ALA A 567 17.50 0.01 -24.17
C ALA A 567 18.62 -1.06 -24.15
N GLU A 568 19.68 -0.85 -24.91
CA GLU A 568 20.88 -1.70 -24.92
C GLU A 568 21.64 -1.63 -23.59
N SER A 569 21.68 -0.45 -22.96
CA SER A 569 22.20 -0.32 -21.59
C SER A 569 21.36 -1.09 -20.59
N ALA A 570 20.04 -0.98 -20.65
CA ALA A 570 19.14 -1.71 -19.76
C ALA A 570 19.34 -3.24 -19.94
N LYS A 571 19.55 -3.69 -21.18
CA LYS A 571 19.87 -5.08 -21.50
C LYS A 571 21.21 -5.54 -20.90
N ARG A 572 22.23 -4.68 -20.81
CA ARG A 572 23.50 -5.01 -20.13
C ARG A 572 23.33 -5.15 -18.63
N TRP A 573 22.49 -4.32 -18.01
CA TRP A 573 22.18 -4.39 -16.57
C TRP A 573 21.28 -5.58 -16.22
N GLN A 574 20.34 -5.92 -17.10
CA GLN A 574 19.43 -7.05 -16.92
C GLN A 574 19.39 -7.94 -18.17
N PRO A 575 20.47 -8.70 -18.44
CA PRO A 575 20.51 -9.58 -19.60
C PRO A 575 19.51 -10.72 -19.50
N TYR A 576 18.85 -10.94 -18.37
CA TYR A 576 17.83 -11.94 -18.11
C TYR A 576 16.39 -11.42 -18.29
N ALA A 577 16.15 -10.10 -18.28
CA ALA A 577 14.80 -9.54 -18.32
C ALA A 577 14.29 -9.32 -19.76
N ALA A 578 13.16 -9.92 -20.13
CA ALA A 578 12.60 -9.80 -21.49
C ALA A 578 12.22 -8.35 -21.87
N SER A 579 11.87 -7.51 -20.91
CA SER A 579 11.45 -6.12 -21.12
C SER A 579 12.49 -5.27 -21.86
N ALA A 580 13.78 -5.42 -21.55
CA ALA A 580 14.84 -4.68 -22.21
C ALA A 580 15.05 -5.14 -23.66
N TRP A 581 14.92 -6.44 -23.91
CA TRP A 581 14.98 -7.01 -25.25
C TRP A 581 13.82 -6.55 -26.12
N LEU A 582 12.61 -6.52 -25.55
CA LEU A 582 11.41 -6.03 -26.23
C LEU A 582 11.52 -4.54 -26.58
N GLN A 583 11.97 -3.71 -25.65
CA GLN A 583 12.15 -2.29 -25.92
C GLN A 583 13.17 -2.07 -27.04
N ALA A 584 14.33 -2.71 -26.98
CA ALA A 584 15.34 -2.62 -28.04
C ALA A 584 14.79 -3.09 -29.40
N ALA A 585 14.00 -4.17 -29.43
CA ALA A 585 13.37 -4.66 -30.65
C ALA A 585 12.39 -3.65 -31.26
N GLN A 586 11.53 -3.03 -30.44
CA GLN A 586 10.57 -2.02 -30.89
C GLN A 586 11.28 -0.79 -31.46
N ILE A 587 12.42 -0.38 -30.88
CA ILE A 587 13.23 0.72 -31.43
C ILE A 587 13.86 0.32 -32.77
N GLN A 588 14.37 -0.90 -32.91
CA GLN A 588 14.92 -1.37 -34.19
C GLN A 588 13.84 -1.49 -35.27
N GLU A 589 12.64 -1.96 -34.92
CA GLU A 589 11.48 -1.97 -35.80
C GLU A 589 11.13 -0.55 -36.27
N ALA A 590 11.07 0.42 -35.35
CA ALA A 590 10.83 1.84 -35.67
C ALA A 590 11.92 2.45 -36.57
N ARG A 591 13.14 1.91 -36.56
CA ARG A 591 14.25 2.29 -37.44
C ARG A 591 14.25 1.54 -38.79
N GLY A 592 13.27 0.67 -39.03
CA GLY A 592 13.21 -0.19 -40.23
C GLY A 592 14.25 -1.31 -40.26
N LYS A 593 14.89 -1.61 -39.12
CA LYS A 593 15.93 -2.65 -38.96
C LYS A 593 15.29 -3.97 -38.52
N TYR A 594 14.49 -4.56 -39.42
CA TYR A 594 13.68 -5.75 -39.14
C TYR A 594 14.51 -7.00 -38.77
N PRO A 595 15.63 -7.33 -39.44
CA PRO A 595 16.45 -8.48 -39.05
C PRO A 595 17.02 -8.37 -37.62
N GLU A 596 17.41 -7.16 -37.20
CA GLU A 596 17.89 -6.87 -35.86
C GLU A 596 16.75 -6.95 -34.84
N ALA A 597 15.57 -6.41 -35.15
CA ALA A 597 14.38 -6.53 -34.32
C ALA A 597 13.99 -8.00 -34.11
N GLN A 598 14.02 -8.82 -35.16
CA GLN A 598 13.74 -10.26 -35.09
C GLN A 598 14.69 -10.98 -34.12
N LYS A 599 16.00 -10.74 -34.20
CA LYS A 599 16.99 -11.32 -33.28
C LYS A 599 16.69 -10.95 -31.82
N LEU A 600 16.33 -9.69 -31.57
CA LEU A 600 16.00 -9.20 -30.23
C LEU A 600 14.70 -9.82 -29.70
N LEU A 601 13.68 -9.99 -30.55
CA LEU A 601 12.41 -10.63 -30.19
C LEU A 601 12.58 -12.11 -29.86
N VAL A 602 13.38 -12.85 -30.63
CA VAL A 602 13.77 -14.22 -30.29
C VAL A 602 14.51 -14.26 -28.94
N GLY A 603 15.36 -13.26 -28.68
CA GLY A 603 16.00 -13.08 -27.38
C GLY A 603 15.00 -12.84 -26.23
N ALA A 604 13.98 -12.02 -26.45
CA ALA A 604 12.91 -11.78 -25.49
C ALA A 604 12.10 -13.06 -25.21
N ILE A 605 11.71 -13.78 -26.27
CA ILE A 605 10.97 -15.05 -26.16
C ILE A 605 11.76 -16.09 -25.35
N LYS A 606 13.08 -16.18 -25.54
CA LYS A 606 13.91 -17.12 -24.76
C LYS A 606 13.83 -16.88 -23.26
N ARG A 607 13.61 -15.64 -22.82
CA ARG A 607 13.56 -15.20 -21.41
C ARG A 607 12.17 -15.24 -20.80
N GLU A 608 11.14 -15.07 -21.63
CA GLU A 608 9.75 -15.05 -21.17
C GLU A 608 8.86 -15.74 -22.21
N ARG A 609 8.99 -17.07 -22.31
CA ARG A 609 8.35 -17.88 -23.37
C ARG A 609 6.83 -17.87 -23.32
N GLN A 610 6.28 -17.64 -22.13
CA GLN A 610 4.84 -17.65 -21.87
C GLN A 610 4.17 -16.28 -22.07
N ALA A 611 4.95 -15.21 -22.30
CA ALA A 611 4.37 -13.93 -22.68
C ALA A 611 3.96 -13.94 -24.15
N TRP A 612 2.74 -13.52 -24.44
CA TRP A 612 2.21 -13.48 -25.82
C TRP A 612 2.75 -12.29 -26.63
N GLN A 613 3.10 -11.18 -25.99
CA GLN A 613 3.50 -9.94 -26.66
C GLN A 613 4.77 -10.10 -27.53
N PRO A 614 5.86 -10.73 -27.04
CA PRO A 614 7.03 -11.01 -27.88
C PRO A 614 6.71 -11.80 -29.16
N TRP A 615 5.83 -12.80 -29.07
CA TRP A 615 5.40 -13.62 -30.20
C TRP A 615 4.59 -12.81 -31.22
N LEU A 616 3.68 -11.95 -30.76
CA LEU A 616 2.91 -11.10 -31.66
C LEU A 616 3.80 -10.08 -32.40
N LEU A 617 4.73 -9.45 -31.69
CA LEU A 617 5.68 -8.52 -32.29
C LEU A 617 6.60 -9.25 -33.29
N LEU A 618 7.05 -10.46 -32.97
CA LEU A 618 7.85 -11.29 -33.88
C LEU A 618 7.08 -11.59 -35.17
N ALA A 619 5.82 -12.02 -35.05
CA ALA A 619 4.97 -12.27 -36.20
C ALA A 619 4.82 -11.04 -37.10
N GLY A 620 4.63 -9.85 -36.51
CA GLY A 620 4.55 -8.59 -37.26
C GLY A 620 5.85 -8.22 -37.98
N VAL A 621 7.01 -8.46 -37.36
CA VAL A 621 8.33 -8.23 -37.97
C VAL A 621 8.64 -9.24 -39.08
N GLU A 622 8.26 -10.50 -38.90
CA GLU A 622 8.42 -11.55 -39.93
C GLU A 622 7.52 -11.31 -41.14
N ALA A 623 6.29 -10.86 -40.93
CA ALA A 623 5.38 -10.50 -42.01
C ALA A 623 5.93 -9.35 -42.87
N ARG A 624 6.51 -8.31 -42.26
CA ARG A 624 7.15 -7.19 -42.99
C ARG A 624 8.39 -7.60 -43.78
N GLN A 625 9.04 -8.70 -43.39
CA GLN A 625 10.15 -9.30 -44.13
C GLN A 625 9.70 -10.29 -45.22
N GLY A 626 8.40 -10.53 -45.37
CA GLY A 626 7.86 -11.50 -46.33
C GLY A 626 7.91 -12.96 -45.86
N HIS A 627 8.23 -13.22 -44.59
CA HIS A 627 8.29 -14.57 -44.01
C HIS A 627 6.90 -15.04 -43.54
N THR A 628 5.93 -15.16 -44.44
CA THR A 628 4.51 -15.41 -44.13
C THR A 628 4.27 -16.66 -43.29
N ALA A 629 4.95 -17.77 -43.59
CA ALA A 629 4.77 -19.03 -42.86
C ALA A 629 5.26 -18.94 -41.40
N ALA A 630 6.37 -18.23 -41.17
CA ALA A 630 6.90 -17.99 -39.83
C ALA A 630 5.98 -17.05 -39.05
N ALA A 631 5.55 -15.96 -39.69
CA ALA A 631 4.65 -14.98 -39.09
C ALA A 631 3.33 -15.63 -38.62
N LEU A 632 2.74 -16.50 -39.45
CA LEU A 632 1.50 -17.19 -39.10
C LEU A 632 1.67 -18.17 -37.93
N ARG A 633 2.80 -18.88 -37.88
CA ARG A 633 3.13 -19.79 -36.76
C ARG A 633 3.24 -19.00 -35.45
N ASP A 634 3.96 -17.90 -35.46
CA ASP A 634 4.24 -17.13 -34.24
C ASP A 634 3.02 -16.30 -33.80
N TYR A 635 2.19 -15.85 -34.75
CA TYR A 635 0.87 -15.27 -34.46
C TYR A 635 -0.06 -16.27 -33.77
N ARG A 636 -0.14 -17.51 -34.27
CA ARG A 636 -0.94 -18.57 -33.64
C ARG A 636 -0.43 -18.85 -32.23
N ARG A 637 0.89 -18.87 -32.02
CA ARG A 637 1.46 -19.04 -30.68
C ARG A 637 1.08 -17.88 -29.74
N ALA A 638 1.11 -16.64 -30.22
CA ALA A 638 0.67 -15.48 -29.44
C ALA A 638 -0.81 -15.59 -29.05
N ARG A 639 -1.66 -16.06 -29.98
CA ARG A 639 -3.08 -16.32 -29.72
C ARG A 639 -3.29 -17.42 -28.68
N ASP A 640 -2.56 -18.52 -28.77
CA ASP A 640 -2.68 -19.63 -27.81
C ASP A 640 -2.26 -19.21 -26.39
N LEU A 641 -1.34 -18.25 -26.27
CA LEU A 641 -0.89 -17.69 -24.99
C LEU A 641 -1.84 -16.61 -24.43
N ASN A 642 -2.78 -16.09 -25.23
CA ASN A 642 -3.79 -15.13 -24.78
C ASN A 642 -5.11 -15.34 -25.55
N PRO A 643 -5.79 -16.47 -25.32
CA PRO A 643 -6.90 -16.94 -26.15
C PRO A 643 -8.13 -16.04 -26.09
N THR A 644 -8.29 -15.24 -25.03
CA THR A 644 -9.44 -14.34 -24.85
C THR A 644 -9.18 -12.91 -25.36
N SER A 645 -7.99 -12.62 -25.91
CA SER A 645 -7.70 -11.27 -26.41
C SER A 645 -8.54 -10.92 -27.63
N GLN A 646 -9.18 -9.75 -27.60
CA GLN A 646 -9.90 -9.21 -28.76
C GLN A 646 -8.97 -8.91 -29.95
N LEU A 647 -7.66 -8.78 -29.72
CA LEU A 647 -6.68 -8.60 -30.80
C LEU A 647 -6.63 -9.81 -31.76
N PHE A 648 -6.96 -11.00 -31.28
CA PHE A 648 -6.98 -12.22 -32.08
C PHE A 648 -8.39 -12.59 -32.57
N ALA A 649 -9.40 -11.80 -32.19
CA ALA A 649 -10.77 -11.97 -32.64
C ALA A 649 -10.93 -11.32 -34.02
N THR A 650 -10.39 -11.94 -35.06
CA THR A 650 -10.72 -11.58 -36.45
C THR A 650 -11.92 -12.40 -36.93
N GLY A 651 -13.04 -11.71 -37.12
CA GLY A 651 -14.17 -12.00 -38.02
C GLY A 651 -14.74 -13.43 -37.98
N ASN A 652 -15.84 -13.62 -37.24
CA ASN A 652 -16.86 -14.56 -37.70
C ASN A 652 -17.60 -13.97 -38.90
#